data_AF-A0A420BJY8-F1
#
_entry.id   AF-A0A420BJY8-F1
#
_cell.length_a   1.000
_cell.length_b   1.000
_cell.length_c   1.000
_cell.angle_alpha   90.00
_cell.angle_beta   90.00
_cell.angle_gamma   90.00
#
_symmetry.space_group_name_H-M   'P 1'
#
loop_
_entity.id
_entity.type
_entity.pdbx_description
1 polymer ?
#
loop_
_entity_poly.entity_id
_entity_poly.type
_entity_poly.pdbx_seq_one_letter_code
_entity_poly.pdbx_strand_id
1 'polypeptide(L)'
;MKKSTLSFLFLALASQAFAQKTNTVLTGKLDNLPKDQWIYLSGFVNGQKDSVQQTEKGFRFDLDIPEGEGDFYILQVGKMKASGEMNGAFIFLEKGKLNISSKTPMLKDAKYSGGKLADYYNLFQQRSKVSGLDALYDQFGEARKNKDQDQIATLRKEIDNKNAEQATLDKSFVLKHKNSPAIVYPMFFTLRNGDDLASLDELLQQASPQARNNVPIKAIEHSINTDKLTGIGRTALPFTQADTLGNKVSLADFQGKYVLVDFWASWCVPCRMENPNVVSAFQQYKNKNFTVLGISFDYPGQQKRWLDAIHSDHLNWPQLSDLKGWKNEVGVLYDIKSIPSNLLIDPNGVIIAKNLRGEHLDKKLAELLGTPVMDKNTLVIKGEIENPAKASWFNIRYTDAAGRKVADSTQIFNGVFSYLGKVQAPTQATGYFSDGKSGAPQSYEQYLQFYIEPGILQISGDASSPQEIVLSGLKTQDEFNTYNNLIKSEIASLKPLNESYNNKNNEYIALKKQGASEEVLNGKLDELEKIKEDMSPMQQAIRDKQFSYIKKHPNSAVSAAQLRFFVSSVDLAELQSIYDQMGPEIRNSVNGQELAEEITKLKSGSPGSTATDFSGMDINGKPLKLSEYRGKYVLLDFWASWCVPCRKGNPHLLQLYGKYKKKGFEIIGVSDDDSNPKAWKKAVDQDRIGVWKHVLRGLKTTAQGDFDKSEDRSEAYGIHTLPTKILIDPNGVIVGRYGGGGGSEDDLDAKLKTVFKF
;
A
#
# COMPACT_ATOMS: atom_id res chain seq x y z
N MET A 1 -45.85 57.51 54.57
CA MET A 1 -47.31 57.38 54.77
C MET A 1 -47.93 56.75 53.53
N LYS A 2 -48.83 55.79 53.75
CA LYS A 2 -49.87 55.26 52.85
C LYS A 2 -49.43 54.44 51.61
N LYS A 3 -49.55 53.11 51.79
CA LYS A 3 -49.96 52.16 50.75
C LYS A 3 -51.31 52.60 50.16
N SER A 4 -51.45 52.57 48.85
CA SER A 4 -52.74 52.55 48.14
C SER A 4 -52.70 51.42 47.12
N THR A 5 -53.52 50.42 47.41
CA THR A 5 -53.96 49.33 46.54
C THR A 5 -54.91 49.89 45.49
N LEU A 6 -54.68 49.59 44.22
CA LEU A 6 -55.66 49.75 43.15
C LEU A 6 -55.88 48.39 42.48
N SER A 7 -57.04 47.80 42.76
CA SER A 7 -57.56 46.62 42.07
C SER A 7 -57.91 46.96 40.63
N PHE A 8 -57.47 46.15 39.67
CA PHE A 8 -58.07 46.09 38.35
C PHE A 8 -58.54 44.66 38.06
N LEU A 9 -59.83 44.58 37.72
CA LEU A 9 -60.56 43.43 37.23
C LEU A 9 -59.78 42.71 36.10
N PHE A 10 -59.49 41.41 36.29
CA PHE A 10 -59.14 40.52 35.19
C PHE A 10 -60.44 40.03 34.54
N LEU A 11 -60.79 40.60 33.38
CA LEU A 11 -61.78 40.01 32.48
C LEU A 11 -61.13 38.78 31.83
N ALA A 12 -61.70 37.61 32.09
CA ALA A 12 -61.32 36.36 31.42
C ALA A 12 -61.73 36.42 29.94
N LEU A 13 -60.79 36.77 29.06
CA LEU A 13 -60.88 36.43 27.64
C LEU A 13 -60.50 34.96 27.50
N ALA A 14 -61.52 34.11 27.37
CA ALA A 14 -61.36 32.74 26.93
C ALA A 14 -60.74 32.76 25.52
N SER A 15 -59.45 32.47 25.43
CA SER A 15 -58.82 32.07 24.17
C SER A 15 -59.42 30.72 23.78
N GLN A 16 -60.39 30.74 22.87
CA GLN A 16 -60.73 29.57 22.10
C GLN A 16 -59.47 29.20 21.30
N ALA A 17 -58.75 28.18 21.76
CA ALA A 17 -57.80 27.47 20.93
C ALA A 17 -58.60 26.91 19.74
N PHE A 18 -58.46 27.54 18.57
CA PHE A 18 -58.87 26.92 17.32
C PHE A 18 -58.07 25.62 17.20
N ALA A 19 -58.71 24.48 17.43
CA ALA A 19 -58.14 23.18 17.12
C ALA A 19 -57.78 23.19 15.63
N GLN A 20 -56.48 23.11 15.32
CA GLN A 20 -55.99 22.97 13.96
C GLN A 20 -56.66 21.72 13.36
N LYS A 21 -57.43 21.92 12.29
CA LYS A 21 -58.30 20.88 11.72
C LYS A 21 -57.40 19.88 10.98
N THR A 22 -57.10 18.75 11.61
CA THR A 22 -56.25 17.71 11.00
C THR A 22 -56.91 17.16 9.74
N ASN A 23 -56.13 17.04 8.67
CA ASN A 23 -56.64 16.70 7.35
C ASN A 23 -56.26 15.27 6.92
N THR A 24 -55.36 14.62 7.68
CA THR A 24 -54.95 13.24 7.52
C THR A 24 -55.07 12.50 8.86
N VAL A 25 -55.73 11.35 8.84
CA VAL A 25 -55.93 10.52 10.03
C VAL A 25 -55.44 9.11 9.75
N LEU A 26 -54.45 8.67 10.52
CA LEU A 26 -53.99 7.30 10.54
C LEU A 26 -54.46 6.63 11.83
N THR A 27 -55.23 5.56 11.73
CA THR A 27 -55.58 4.73 12.90
C THR A 27 -55.09 3.31 12.72
N GLY A 28 -54.90 2.58 13.81
CA GLY A 28 -54.74 1.14 13.68
C GLY A 28 -54.91 0.34 14.94
N LYS A 29 -55.13 -0.97 14.76
CA LYS A 29 -55.29 -1.95 15.84
C LYS A 29 -54.52 -3.23 15.49
N LEU A 30 -53.51 -3.54 16.29
CA LEU A 30 -52.71 -4.76 16.16
C LEU A 30 -53.08 -5.69 17.32
N ASP A 31 -53.65 -6.86 17.01
CA ASP A 31 -54.08 -7.81 18.04
C ASP A 31 -52.85 -8.31 18.83
N ASN A 32 -53.01 -8.46 20.15
CA ASN A 32 -51.95 -8.85 21.09
C ASN A 32 -50.75 -7.89 21.20
N LEU A 33 -50.85 -6.66 20.67
CA LEU A 33 -49.87 -5.61 20.96
C LEU A 33 -50.10 -5.08 22.38
N PRO A 34 -49.07 -5.03 23.26
CA PRO A 34 -49.22 -4.51 24.61
C PRO A 34 -49.79 -3.09 24.62
N LYS A 35 -50.69 -2.83 25.59
CA LYS A 35 -51.08 -1.46 25.92
C LYS A 35 -49.82 -0.68 26.33
N ASP A 36 -49.79 0.60 26.00
CA ASP A 36 -48.66 1.52 26.26
C ASP A 36 -47.41 1.29 25.39
N GLN A 37 -47.43 0.30 24.49
CA GLN A 37 -46.38 0.11 23.51
C GLN A 37 -46.30 1.32 22.57
N TRP A 38 -45.11 1.91 22.49
CA TRP A 38 -44.86 3.05 21.62
C TRP A 38 -44.88 2.67 20.14
N ILE A 39 -45.53 3.52 19.36
CA ILE A 39 -45.60 3.47 17.91
C ILE A 39 -45.09 4.81 17.40
N TYR A 40 -44.13 4.75 16.48
CA TYR A 40 -43.45 5.90 15.92
C TYR A 40 -43.83 6.04 14.46
N LEU A 41 -44.00 7.27 14.02
CA LEU A 41 -44.23 7.63 12.63
C LEU A 41 -43.15 8.62 12.21
N SER A 42 -42.45 8.32 11.11
CA SER A 42 -41.38 9.18 10.60
C SER A 42 -41.48 9.36 9.10
N GLY A 43 -41.64 10.60 8.64
CA GLY A 43 -41.64 10.98 7.24
C GLY A 43 -40.28 10.76 6.62
N PHE A 44 -40.27 10.20 5.41
CA PHE A 44 -39.08 9.69 4.75
C PHE A 44 -38.30 10.80 4.04
N VAL A 45 -38.99 11.64 3.27
CA VAL A 45 -38.36 12.74 2.53
C VAL A 45 -38.44 14.05 3.30
N ASN A 46 -39.59 14.35 3.92
CA ASN A 46 -39.80 15.59 4.67
C ASN A 46 -39.21 15.58 6.10
N GLY A 47 -38.82 14.41 6.63
CA GLY A 47 -38.23 14.26 7.96
C GLY A 47 -39.16 14.49 9.15
N GLN A 48 -40.48 14.64 8.93
CA GLN A 48 -41.48 14.82 10.00
C GLN A 48 -41.47 13.64 10.97
N LYS A 49 -41.67 13.85 12.26
CA LYS A 49 -41.73 12.76 13.25
C LYS A 49 -42.90 12.95 14.21
N ASP A 50 -43.54 11.84 14.57
CA ASP A 50 -44.58 11.78 15.58
C ASP A 50 -44.55 10.42 16.30
N SER A 51 -45.19 10.32 17.47
CA SER A 51 -45.27 9.07 18.23
C SER A 51 -46.48 9.03 19.13
N VAL A 52 -47.11 7.86 19.23
CA VAL A 52 -48.26 7.62 20.10
C VAL A 52 -48.13 6.26 20.79
N GLN A 53 -48.86 6.08 21.88
CA GLN A 53 -48.96 4.80 22.56
C GLN A 53 -50.18 4.01 22.08
N GLN A 54 -50.04 2.69 22.03
CA GLN A 54 -51.14 1.76 21.81
C GLN A 54 -52.14 1.82 22.97
N THR A 55 -53.43 1.97 22.65
CA THR A 55 -54.54 1.90 23.62
C THR A 55 -55.43 0.66 23.39
N GLU A 56 -56.42 0.43 24.26
CA GLU A 56 -57.45 -0.60 24.03
C GLU A 56 -58.20 -0.44 22.71
N LYS A 57 -58.36 0.80 22.25
CA LYS A 57 -59.03 1.13 20.98
C LYS A 57 -58.07 1.14 19.79
N GLY A 58 -56.78 0.86 20.01
CA GLY A 58 -55.72 0.98 19.01
C GLY A 58 -54.90 2.26 19.16
N PHE A 59 -54.22 2.65 18.08
CA PHE A 59 -53.44 3.88 17.98
C PHE A 59 -54.06 4.84 16.96
N ARG A 60 -53.76 6.13 17.11
CA ARG A 60 -54.23 7.19 16.22
C ARG A 60 -53.18 8.29 16.07
N PHE A 61 -52.86 8.64 14.83
CA PHE A 61 -52.11 9.82 14.46
C PHE A 61 -53.04 10.80 13.74
N ASP A 62 -52.91 12.07 14.10
CA ASP A 62 -53.63 13.18 13.49
C ASP A 62 -52.59 14.10 12.84
N LEU A 63 -52.54 14.09 11.51
CA LEU A 63 -51.54 14.79 10.72
C LEU A 63 -52.22 15.90 9.91
N ASP A 64 -51.47 16.96 9.65
CA ASP A 64 -51.82 18.01 8.72
C ASP A 64 -50.86 17.93 7.53
N ILE A 65 -51.27 17.21 6.48
CA ILE A 65 -50.50 17.05 5.24
C ILE A 65 -51.18 17.91 4.17
N PRO A 66 -50.58 19.04 3.76
CA PRO A 66 -51.14 19.89 2.71
C PRO A 66 -51.34 19.14 1.39
N GLU A 67 -52.25 19.64 0.56
CA GLU A 67 -52.46 19.08 -0.77
C GLU A 67 -51.18 19.20 -1.61
N GLY A 68 -50.73 18.09 -2.21
CA GLY A 68 -49.48 18.03 -2.96
C GLY A 68 -48.23 17.74 -2.14
N GLU A 69 -48.35 17.61 -0.81
CA GLU A 69 -47.25 17.30 0.11
C GLU A 69 -47.31 15.84 0.64
N GLY A 70 -48.06 14.97 -0.03
CA GLY A 70 -48.06 13.54 0.31
C GLY A 70 -46.64 12.95 0.26
N ASP A 71 -46.30 12.13 1.25
CA ASP A 71 -44.95 11.55 1.41
C ASP A 71 -45.02 10.11 1.94
N PHE A 72 -43.92 9.38 1.84
CA PHE A 72 -43.74 8.13 2.56
C PHE A 72 -43.45 8.40 4.04
N TYR A 73 -44.05 7.58 4.89
CA TYR A 73 -43.77 7.51 6.31
C TYR A 73 -43.41 6.08 6.69
N ILE A 74 -42.43 5.95 7.58
CA ILE A 74 -42.11 4.71 8.26
C ILE A 74 -42.95 4.67 9.54
N LEU A 75 -43.90 3.74 9.60
CA LEU A 75 -44.63 3.38 10.81
C LEU A 75 -43.88 2.25 11.52
N GLN A 76 -43.52 2.44 12.78
CA GLN A 76 -42.68 1.51 13.53
C GLN A 76 -43.28 1.22 14.90
N VAL A 77 -43.38 -0.05 15.27
CA VAL A 77 -43.78 -0.49 16.60
C VAL A 77 -42.53 -0.77 17.43
N GLY A 78 -42.39 -0.08 18.56
CA GLY A 78 -41.24 -0.22 19.45
C GLY A 78 -39.94 0.31 18.87
N LYS A 79 -38.81 -0.07 19.47
CA LYS A 79 -37.47 0.33 19.00
C LYS A 79 -36.93 -0.71 18.01
N MET A 80 -36.08 -0.27 17.09
CA MET A 80 -35.27 -1.17 16.27
C MET A 80 -34.41 -2.05 17.19
N LYS A 81 -34.37 -3.36 16.93
CA LYS A 81 -33.53 -4.28 17.69
C LYS A 81 -32.05 -4.04 17.35
N ALA A 82 -31.15 -4.41 18.26
CA ALA A 82 -29.70 -4.37 18.00
C ALA A 82 -29.28 -5.22 16.78
N SER A 83 -30.09 -6.21 16.38
CA SER A 83 -29.91 -7.01 15.18
C SER A 83 -30.28 -6.28 13.87
N GLY A 84 -30.78 -5.04 13.93
CA GLY A 84 -31.28 -4.30 12.76
C GLY A 84 -32.72 -4.64 12.37
N GLU A 85 -33.33 -5.64 12.99
CA GLU A 85 -34.75 -5.95 12.76
C GLU A 85 -35.67 -4.86 13.33
N MET A 86 -36.67 -4.47 12.54
CA MET A 86 -37.74 -3.57 12.96
C MET A 86 -39.12 -4.15 12.64
N ASN A 87 -40.08 -3.99 13.56
CA ASN A 87 -41.49 -4.19 13.26
C ASN A 87 -42.02 -2.88 12.65
N GLY A 88 -41.88 -2.73 11.33
CA GLY A 88 -42.21 -1.50 10.62
C GLY A 88 -42.86 -1.70 9.25
N ALA A 89 -43.49 -0.65 8.74
CA ALA A 89 -44.10 -0.60 7.42
C ALA A 89 -43.89 0.78 6.76
N PHE A 90 -43.62 0.79 5.45
CA PHE A 90 -43.60 2.00 4.63
C PHE A 90 -45.01 2.30 4.12
N ILE A 91 -45.58 3.42 4.54
CA ILE A 91 -46.92 3.85 4.15
C ILE A 91 -46.85 5.22 3.49
N PHE A 92 -47.58 5.41 2.39
CA PHE A 92 -47.72 6.69 1.74
C PHE A 92 -48.93 7.40 2.35
N LEU A 93 -48.72 8.60 2.88
CA LEU A 93 -49.76 9.41 3.49
C LEU A 93 -49.90 10.73 2.73
N GLU A 94 -51.14 11.04 2.37
CA GLU A 94 -51.61 12.34 1.89
C GLU A 94 -52.92 12.68 2.61
N LYS A 95 -53.55 13.80 2.26
CA LYS A 95 -54.87 14.20 2.79
C LYS A 95 -55.88 13.04 2.68
N GLY A 96 -56.34 12.51 3.82
CA GLY A 96 -57.23 11.35 3.81
C GLY A 96 -57.27 10.55 5.11
N LYS A 97 -57.81 9.33 5.05
CA LYS A 97 -57.90 8.41 6.19
C LYS A 97 -57.30 7.06 5.84
N LEU A 98 -56.51 6.51 6.76
CA LEU A 98 -55.92 5.18 6.67
C LEU A 98 -56.15 4.44 7.98
N ASN A 99 -56.69 3.23 7.90
CA ASN A 99 -56.93 2.34 9.02
C ASN A 99 -56.13 1.06 8.83
N ILE A 100 -55.31 0.70 9.82
CA ILE A 100 -54.44 -0.46 9.81
C ILE A 100 -54.98 -1.50 10.80
N SER A 101 -55.10 -2.76 10.40
CA SER A 101 -55.55 -3.84 11.29
C SER A 101 -54.70 -5.08 11.14
N SER A 102 -54.32 -5.74 12.23
CA SER A 102 -53.57 -6.99 12.17
C SER A 102 -54.09 -7.99 13.22
N LYS A 103 -54.04 -9.28 12.87
CA LYS A 103 -54.32 -10.41 13.79
C LYS A 103 -53.10 -10.78 14.66
N THR A 104 -51.98 -10.13 14.42
CA THR A 104 -50.73 -10.30 15.16
C THR A 104 -50.25 -8.92 15.61
N PRO A 105 -49.27 -8.84 16.53
CA PRO A 105 -48.64 -7.56 16.86
C PRO A 105 -47.73 -7.03 15.73
N MET A 106 -47.61 -7.75 14.61
CA MET A 106 -46.66 -7.47 13.54
C MET A 106 -47.31 -6.67 12.40
N LEU A 107 -46.65 -5.60 11.96
CA LEU A 107 -47.09 -4.75 10.85
C LEU A 107 -46.99 -5.44 9.49
N LYS A 108 -46.13 -6.45 9.34
CA LYS A 108 -46.04 -7.26 8.11
C LYS A 108 -47.34 -8.02 7.80
N ASP A 109 -48.13 -8.33 8.83
CA ASP A 109 -49.40 -9.06 8.71
C ASP A 109 -50.61 -8.11 8.60
N ALA A 110 -50.36 -6.80 8.50
CA ALA A 110 -51.40 -5.79 8.53
C ALA A 110 -52.23 -5.72 7.25
N LYS A 111 -53.51 -5.40 7.43
CA LYS A 111 -54.50 -5.08 6.39
C LYS A 111 -54.88 -3.62 6.48
N TYR A 112 -55.12 -3.00 5.32
CA TYR A 112 -55.30 -1.57 5.17
C TYR A 112 -56.71 -1.27 4.66
N SER A 113 -57.39 -0.31 5.29
CA SER A 113 -58.75 0.14 4.96
C SER A 113 -58.92 1.64 5.25
N GLY A 114 -60.12 2.21 5.06
CA GLY A 114 -60.42 3.57 5.54
C GLY A 114 -60.39 4.69 4.50
N GLY A 115 -60.19 4.38 3.22
CA GLY A 115 -60.32 5.35 2.11
C GLY A 115 -59.26 5.15 1.03
N LYS A 116 -59.08 6.17 0.18
CA LYS A 116 -58.17 6.14 -0.98
C LYS A 116 -56.73 5.74 -0.65
N LEU A 117 -56.23 6.14 0.53
CA LEU A 117 -54.88 5.75 1.00
C LEU A 117 -54.72 4.23 1.10
N ALA A 118 -55.75 3.54 1.59
CA ALA A 118 -55.75 2.09 1.64
C ALA A 118 -55.86 1.48 0.24
N ASP A 119 -56.67 2.07 -0.64
CA ASP A 119 -56.80 1.62 -2.02
C ASP A 119 -55.46 1.69 -2.75
N TYR A 120 -54.67 2.74 -2.55
CA TYR A 120 -53.34 2.87 -3.15
C TYR A 120 -52.39 1.76 -2.69
N TYR A 121 -52.32 1.53 -1.37
CA TYR A 121 -51.45 0.50 -0.80
C TYR A 121 -51.87 -0.90 -1.24
N ASN A 122 -53.16 -1.20 -1.18
CA ASN A 122 -53.71 -2.50 -1.58
C ASN A 122 -53.47 -2.74 -3.08
N LEU A 123 -53.62 -1.72 -3.92
CA LEU A 123 -53.34 -1.80 -5.35
C LEU A 123 -51.86 -2.13 -5.60
N PHE A 124 -50.93 -1.48 -4.92
CA PHE A 124 -49.49 -1.78 -5.02
C PHE A 124 -49.14 -3.18 -4.54
N GLN A 125 -49.79 -3.68 -3.47
CA GLN A 125 -49.55 -5.02 -2.95
C GLN A 125 -50.06 -6.13 -3.87
N GLN A 126 -51.07 -5.84 -4.69
CA GLN A 126 -51.62 -6.76 -5.69
C GLN A 126 -50.83 -6.79 -7.01
N ARG A 127 -49.76 -5.99 -7.14
CA ARG A 127 -48.93 -6.00 -8.35
C ARG A 127 -48.26 -7.35 -8.55
N SER A 128 -47.95 -7.67 -9.81
CA SER A 128 -47.15 -8.85 -10.15
C SER A 128 -45.76 -8.76 -9.51
N LYS A 129 -45.35 -9.84 -8.84
CA LYS A 129 -44.03 -9.97 -8.20
C LYS A 129 -43.25 -11.11 -8.83
N VAL A 130 -41.94 -10.92 -8.99
CA VAL A 130 -41.03 -11.97 -9.44
C VAL A 130 -40.89 -13.03 -8.35
N SER A 131 -41.14 -14.28 -8.70
CA SER A 131 -41.06 -15.39 -7.77
C SER A 131 -39.63 -15.60 -7.26
N GLY A 132 -39.50 -15.85 -5.95
CA GLY A 132 -38.24 -16.16 -5.29
C GLY A 132 -37.32 -14.96 -5.02
N LEU A 133 -37.70 -13.73 -5.39
CA LEU A 133 -36.87 -12.53 -5.14
C LEU A 133 -36.69 -12.25 -3.63
N ASP A 134 -37.77 -12.35 -2.85
CA ASP A 134 -37.71 -12.15 -1.39
C ASP A 134 -36.77 -13.16 -0.72
N ALA A 135 -36.81 -14.43 -1.15
CA ALA A 135 -35.95 -15.49 -0.63
C ALA A 135 -34.46 -15.24 -0.95
N LEU A 136 -34.14 -14.68 -2.13
CA LEU A 136 -32.77 -14.30 -2.45
C LEU A 136 -32.27 -13.15 -1.57
N TYR A 137 -33.13 -12.16 -1.29
CA TYR A 137 -32.78 -11.08 -0.37
C TYR A 137 -32.52 -11.58 1.05
N ASP A 138 -33.31 -12.55 1.54
CA ASP A 138 -33.08 -13.20 2.83
C ASP A 138 -31.74 -13.93 2.85
N GLN A 139 -31.44 -14.72 1.82
CA GLN A 139 -30.15 -15.41 1.67
C GLN A 139 -28.98 -14.42 1.60
N PHE A 140 -29.14 -13.31 0.89
CA PHE A 140 -28.13 -12.26 0.77
C PHE A 140 -27.88 -11.55 2.11
N GLY A 141 -28.93 -11.34 2.91
CA GLY A 141 -28.83 -10.83 4.28
C GLY A 141 -28.02 -11.76 5.19
N GLU A 142 -28.29 -13.07 5.15
CA GLU A 142 -27.55 -14.07 5.91
C GLU A 142 -26.09 -14.19 5.43
N ALA A 143 -25.83 -14.20 4.12
CA ALA A 143 -24.47 -14.19 3.57
C ALA A 143 -23.67 -12.97 4.05
N ARG A 144 -24.29 -11.77 4.08
CA ARG A 144 -23.68 -10.56 4.64
C ARG A 144 -23.37 -10.67 6.12
N LYS A 145 -24.28 -11.23 6.91
CA LYS A 145 -24.08 -11.47 8.34
C LYS A 145 -22.92 -12.42 8.60
N ASN A 146 -22.74 -13.41 7.72
CA ASN A 146 -21.65 -14.39 7.78
C ASN A 146 -20.35 -13.92 7.09
N LYS A 147 -20.35 -12.74 6.46
CA LYS A 147 -19.23 -12.16 5.70
C LYS A 147 -18.73 -13.04 4.54
N ASP A 148 -19.59 -13.85 3.95
CA ASP A 148 -19.26 -14.75 2.84
C ASP A 148 -19.22 -13.98 1.50
N GLN A 149 -18.01 -13.57 1.06
CA GLN A 149 -17.85 -12.72 -0.12
C GLN A 149 -18.24 -13.41 -1.43
N ASP A 150 -17.98 -14.70 -1.56
CA ASP A 150 -18.27 -15.47 -2.78
C ASP A 150 -19.77 -15.67 -2.95
N GLN A 151 -20.46 -15.99 -1.85
CA GLN A 151 -21.91 -16.11 -1.85
C GLN A 151 -22.59 -14.74 -2.10
N ILE A 152 -22.06 -13.67 -1.52
CA ILE A 152 -22.52 -12.29 -1.77
C ILE A 152 -22.42 -11.94 -3.26
N ALA A 153 -21.29 -12.22 -3.91
CA ALA A 153 -21.09 -11.92 -5.33
C ALA A 153 -22.06 -12.71 -6.22
N THR A 154 -22.28 -13.98 -5.91
CA THR A 154 -23.21 -14.85 -6.64
C THR A 154 -24.65 -14.38 -6.50
N LEU A 155 -25.13 -14.22 -5.25
CA LEU A 155 -26.49 -13.79 -4.95
C LEU A 155 -26.79 -12.40 -5.52
N ARG A 156 -25.81 -11.49 -5.52
CA ARG A 156 -25.95 -10.16 -6.15
C ARG A 156 -26.35 -10.28 -7.61
N LYS A 157 -25.65 -11.11 -8.39
CA LYS A 157 -25.94 -11.29 -9.82
C LYS A 157 -27.35 -11.84 -10.06
N GLU A 158 -27.79 -12.79 -9.24
CA GLU A 158 -29.15 -13.35 -9.33
C GLU A 158 -30.23 -12.34 -8.95
N ILE A 159 -29.99 -11.57 -7.88
CA ILE A 159 -30.87 -10.49 -7.43
C ILE A 159 -30.99 -9.41 -8.51
N ASP A 160 -29.88 -9.01 -9.13
CA ASP A 160 -29.87 -7.99 -10.19
C ASP A 160 -30.72 -8.42 -11.39
N ASN A 161 -30.61 -9.68 -11.82
CA ASN A 161 -31.43 -10.23 -12.90
C ASN A 161 -32.93 -10.21 -12.54
N LYS A 162 -33.30 -10.68 -11.33
CA LYS A 162 -34.70 -10.68 -10.89
C LYS A 162 -35.24 -9.27 -10.64
N ASN A 163 -34.40 -8.33 -10.22
CA ASN A 163 -34.78 -6.93 -10.09
C ASN A 163 -35.06 -6.29 -11.45
N ALA A 164 -34.30 -6.64 -12.49
CA ALA A 164 -34.59 -6.18 -13.85
C ALA A 164 -35.95 -6.71 -14.36
N GLU A 165 -36.26 -7.97 -14.05
CA GLU A 165 -37.59 -8.55 -14.32
C GLU A 165 -38.70 -7.84 -13.52
N GLN A 166 -38.48 -7.59 -12.23
CA GLN A 166 -39.43 -6.86 -11.37
C GLN A 166 -39.63 -5.42 -11.87
N ALA A 167 -38.57 -4.75 -12.30
CA ALA A 167 -38.65 -3.42 -12.87
C ALA A 167 -39.53 -3.41 -14.14
N THR A 168 -39.47 -4.44 -14.98
CA THR A 168 -40.33 -4.55 -16.16
C THR A 168 -41.82 -4.67 -15.78
N LEU A 169 -42.13 -5.47 -14.76
CA LEU A 169 -43.48 -5.58 -14.21
C LEU A 169 -43.96 -4.26 -13.60
N ASP A 170 -43.09 -3.58 -12.86
CA ASP A 170 -43.39 -2.31 -12.20
C ASP A 170 -43.55 -1.16 -13.21
N LYS A 171 -42.79 -1.13 -14.31
CA LYS A 171 -43.04 -0.21 -15.44
C LYS A 171 -44.46 -0.41 -16.01
N SER A 172 -44.86 -1.67 -16.22
CA SER A 172 -46.20 -2.01 -16.71
C SER A 172 -47.30 -1.59 -15.74
N PHE A 173 -47.07 -1.77 -14.43
CA PHE A 173 -47.96 -1.28 -13.39
C PHE A 173 -48.14 0.24 -13.44
N VAL A 174 -47.03 0.99 -13.55
CA VAL A 174 -47.07 2.46 -13.63
C VAL A 174 -47.90 2.92 -14.83
N LEU A 175 -47.67 2.34 -16.01
CA LEU A 175 -48.43 2.68 -17.22
C LEU A 175 -49.93 2.37 -17.09
N LYS A 176 -50.27 1.21 -16.50
CA LYS A 176 -51.67 0.81 -16.28
C LYS A 176 -52.39 1.70 -15.26
N HIS A 177 -51.68 2.19 -14.26
CA HIS A 177 -52.23 2.94 -13.14
C HIS A 177 -51.81 4.41 -13.11
N LYS A 178 -51.41 4.97 -14.26
CA LYS A 178 -50.83 6.32 -14.44
C LYS A 178 -51.64 7.50 -13.89
N ASN A 179 -52.91 7.29 -13.55
CA ASN A 179 -53.78 8.31 -12.95
C ASN A 179 -53.88 8.23 -11.42
N SER A 180 -53.29 7.21 -10.79
CA SER A 180 -53.38 6.94 -9.36
C SER A 180 -52.07 7.27 -8.64
N PRO A 181 -52.09 7.94 -7.47
CA PRO A 181 -50.91 8.11 -6.63
C PRO A 181 -50.23 6.80 -6.21
N ALA A 182 -50.89 5.65 -6.34
CA ALA A 182 -50.30 4.33 -6.08
C ALA A 182 -49.02 4.05 -6.90
N ILE A 183 -48.82 4.73 -8.05
CA ILE A 183 -47.59 4.60 -8.84
C ILE A 183 -46.34 5.07 -8.09
N VAL A 184 -46.49 5.88 -7.02
CA VAL A 184 -45.37 6.38 -6.22
C VAL A 184 -44.50 5.25 -5.65
N TYR A 185 -45.11 4.11 -5.30
CA TYR A 185 -44.41 2.96 -4.74
C TYR A 185 -43.41 2.33 -5.72
N PRO A 186 -43.82 1.81 -6.89
CA PRO A 186 -42.88 1.25 -7.85
C PRO A 186 -41.92 2.31 -8.40
N MET A 187 -42.38 3.55 -8.60
CA MET A 187 -41.53 4.64 -9.05
C MET A 187 -40.38 4.89 -8.07
N PHE A 188 -40.65 4.92 -6.76
CA PHE A 188 -39.64 5.24 -5.75
C PHE A 188 -38.77 4.04 -5.32
N PHE A 189 -39.38 2.87 -5.11
CA PHE A 189 -38.67 1.71 -4.54
C PHE A 189 -38.00 0.82 -5.59
N THR A 190 -38.56 0.74 -6.80
CA THR A 190 -38.05 -0.16 -7.83
C THR A 190 -37.37 0.63 -8.94
N LEU A 191 -38.08 1.58 -9.57
CA LEU A 191 -37.67 2.17 -10.83
C LEU A 191 -36.66 3.31 -10.66
N ARG A 192 -36.74 4.10 -9.57
CA ARG A 192 -35.80 5.20 -9.30
C ARG A 192 -34.35 4.74 -9.14
N ASN A 193 -34.14 3.51 -8.68
CA ASN A 193 -32.82 3.00 -8.33
C ASN A 193 -32.02 2.48 -9.53
N GLY A 194 -32.57 2.56 -10.75
CA GLY A 194 -31.84 2.29 -11.99
C GLY A 194 -31.22 3.55 -12.60
N ASP A 195 -30.20 3.37 -13.44
CA ASP A 195 -29.49 4.47 -14.12
C ASP A 195 -30.27 5.08 -15.31
N ASP A 196 -31.47 4.57 -15.62
CA ASP A 196 -32.28 4.98 -16.76
C ASP A 196 -33.34 6.03 -16.35
N LEU A 197 -32.85 7.25 -16.08
CA LEU A 197 -33.72 8.40 -15.78
C LEU A 197 -34.59 8.82 -16.98
N ALA A 198 -34.19 8.47 -18.21
CA ALA A 198 -34.97 8.72 -19.42
C ALA A 198 -36.26 7.89 -19.43
N SER A 199 -36.18 6.58 -19.13
CA SER A 199 -37.37 5.75 -18.92
C SER A 199 -38.31 6.32 -17.86
N LEU A 200 -37.78 6.82 -16.74
CA LEU A 200 -38.61 7.41 -15.68
C LEU A 200 -39.34 8.68 -16.15
N ASP A 201 -38.65 9.51 -16.93
CA ASP A 201 -39.23 10.72 -17.53
C ASP A 201 -40.41 10.37 -18.45
N GLU A 202 -40.25 9.38 -19.33
CA GLU A 202 -41.31 8.92 -20.21
C GLU A 202 -42.53 8.39 -19.44
N LEU A 203 -42.31 7.66 -18.34
CA LEU A 203 -43.39 7.18 -17.47
C LEU A 203 -44.12 8.34 -16.78
N LEU A 204 -43.38 9.34 -16.29
CA LEU A 204 -43.95 10.50 -15.62
C LEU A 204 -44.72 11.41 -16.57
N GLN A 205 -44.24 11.60 -17.80
CA GLN A 205 -44.96 12.37 -18.82
C GLN A 205 -46.34 11.76 -19.15
N GLN A 206 -46.48 10.45 -19.01
CA GLN A 206 -47.76 9.75 -19.20
C GLN A 206 -48.66 9.77 -17.95
N ALA A 207 -48.12 10.12 -16.77
CA ALA A 207 -48.86 10.16 -15.51
C ALA A 207 -49.67 11.45 -15.33
N SER A 208 -50.85 11.33 -14.72
CA SER A 208 -51.73 12.47 -14.47
C SER A 208 -51.10 13.46 -13.49
N PRO A 209 -51.48 14.76 -13.53
CA PRO A 209 -51.02 15.74 -12.55
C PRO A 209 -51.28 15.30 -11.10
N GLN A 210 -52.41 14.63 -10.84
CA GLN A 210 -52.74 14.11 -9.52
C GLN A 210 -51.75 13.03 -9.06
N ALA A 211 -51.40 12.08 -9.94
CA ALA A 211 -50.46 11.00 -9.60
C ALA A 211 -49.03 11.51 -9.34
N ARG A 212 -48.68 12.65 -9.94
CA ARG A 212 -47.35 13.29 -9.79
C ARG A 212 -47.25 14.30 -8.65
N ASN A 213 -48.37 14.84 -8.18
CA ASN A 213 -48.36 15.90 -7.16
C ASN A 213 -48.14 15.33 -5.75
N ASN A 214 -46.93 14.85 -5.47
CA ASN A 214 -46.49 14.39 -4.16
C ASN A 214 -44.97 14.54 -4.02
N VAL A 215 -44.45 14.51 -2.79
CA VAL A 215 -43.04 14.79 -2.48
C VAL A 215 -42.09 13.78 -3.15
N PRO A 216 -42.32 12.45 -3.10
CA PRO A 216 -41.40 11.49 -3.72
C PRO A 216 -41.29 11.63 -5.24
N ILE A 217 -42.39 11.87 -5.95
CA ILE A 217 -42.36 12.05 -7.41
C ILE A 217 -41.69 13.38 -7.78
N LYS A 218 -41.94 14.47 -7.06
CA LYS A 218 -41.24 15.76 -7.27
C LYS A 218 -39.72 15.61 -7.11
N ALA A 219 -39.27 14.78 -6.16
CA ALA A 219 -37.85 14.46 -6.00
C ALA A 219 -37.29 13.70 -7.20
N ILE A 220 -38.05 12.77 -7.80
CA ILE A 220 -37.66 12.06 -9.03
C ILE A 220 -37.62 13.02 -10.22
N GLU A 221 -38.64 13.87 -10.39
CA GLU A 221 -38.69 14.89 -11.45
C GLU A 221 -37.50 15.86 -11.33
N HIS A 222 -37.11 16.23 -10.11
CA HIS A 222 -35.90 17.02 -9.88
C HIS A 222 -34.64 16.30 -10.38
N SER A 223 -34.43 15.03 -10.01
CA SER A 223 -33.29 14.24 -10.50
C SER A 223 -33.25 14.12 -12.02
N ILE A 224 -34.41 13.91 -12.66
CA ILE A 224 -34.55 13.85 -14.13
C ILE A 224 -34.17 15.19 -14.75
N ASN A 225 -34.65 16.30 -14.20
CA ASN A 225 -34.35 17.63 -14.72
C ASN A 225 -32.86 17.97 -14.56
N THR A 226 -32.24 17.57 -13.45
CA THR A 226 -30.78 17.65 -13.26
C THR A 226 -30.06 16.84 -14.35
N ASP A 227 -30.44 15.59 -14.59
CA ASP A 227 -29.79 14.72 -15.57
C ASP A 227 -29.94 15.24 -17.03
N LYS A 228 -31.08 15.83 -17.36
CA LYS A 228 -31.27 16.50 -18.66
C LYS A 228 -30.26 17.63 -18.92
N LEU A 229 -29.72 18.24 -17.86
CA LEU A 229 -28.75 19.34 -17.94
C LEU A 229 -27.30 18.86 -17.78
N THR A 230 -27.05 17.91 -16.88
CA THR A 230 -25.68 17.53 -16.44
C THR A 230 -25.45 16.02 -16.41
N GLY A 231 -26.31 15.26 -17.08
CA GLY A 231 -26.21 13.81 -17.28
C GLY A 231 -25.16 13.42 -18.32
N ILE A 232 -24.94 12.12 -18.45
CA ILE A 232 -24.05 11.55 -19.49
C ILE A 232 -24.66 11.85 -20.87
N GLY A 233 -23.82 12.25 -21.82
CA GLY A 233 -24.20 12.66 -23.18
C GLY A 233 -24.59 14.13 -23.32
N ARG A 234 -24.61 14.91 -22.21
CA ARG A 234 -24.90 16.35 -22.24
C ARG A 234 -23.61 17.16 -22.36
N THR A 235 -23.70 18.30 -23.03
CA THR A 235 -22.62 19.31 -23.02
C THR A 235 -22.47 19.85 -21.60
N ALA A 236 -21.24 19.84 -21.10
CA ALA A 236 -20.91 20.38 -19.80
C ALA A 236 -21.25 21.88 -19.73
N LEU A 237 -21.96 22.28 -18.68
CA LEU A 237 -22.33 23.68 -18.44
C LEU A 237 -21.06 24.53 -18.22
N PRO A 238 -20.91 25.68 -18.90
CA PRO A 238 -19.73 26.51 -18.74
C PRO A 238 -19.66 27.07 -17.33
N PHE A 239 -18.46 27.13 -16.77
CA PHE A 239 -18.20 27.79 -15.49
C PHE A 239 -16.81 28.40 -15.48
N THR A 240 -16.63 29.36 -14.58
CA THR A 240 -15.34 30.01 -14.28
C THR A 240 -15.24 30.17 -12.77
N GLN A 241 -14.12 29.75 -12.18
CA GLN A 241 -13.87 29.89 -10.74
C GLN A 241 -12.40 30.25 -10.49
N ALA A 242 -12.11 30.79 -9.31
CA ALA A 242 -10.75 31.20 -8.96
C ALA A 242 -9.88 29.97 -8.58
N ASP A 243 -8.62 29.96 -9.04
CA ASP A 243 -7.60 28.99 -8.63
C ASP A 243 -6.97 29.34 -7.26
N THR A 244 -5.94 28.59 -6.87
CA THR A 244 -5.21 28.79 -5.60
C THR A 244 -4.49 30.13 -5.49
N LEU A 245 -4.27 30.83 -6.62
CA LEU A 245 -3.65 32.15 -6.71
C LEU A 245 -4.68 33.27 -6.95
N GLY A 246 -5.96 32.93 -7.07
CA GLY A 246 -7.04 33.87 -7.35
C GLY A 246 -7.29 34.13 -8.84
N ASN A 247 -6.55 33.47 -9.74
CA ASN A 247 -6.75 33.62 -11.19
C ASN A 247 -8.06 32.95 -11.60
N LYS A 248 -8.78 33.56 -12.53
CA LYS A 248 -10.00 32.99 -13.10
C LYS A 248 -9.62 31.90 -14.10
N VAL A 249 -10.03 30.66 -13.81
CA VAL A 249 -9.89 29.50 -14.69
C VAL A 249 -11.28 29.07 -15.13
N SER A 250 -11.45 28.85 -16.43
CA SER A 250 -12.71 28.46 -17.04
C SER A 250 -12.63 27.02 -17.56
N LEU A 251 -13.76 26.31 -17.58
CA LEU A 251 -13.81 24.99 -18.22
C LEU A 251 -13.38 25.03 -19.70
N ALA A 252 -13.69 26.13 -20.38
CA ALA A 252 -13.32 26.36 -21.78
C ALA A 252 -11.79 26.40 -22.01
N ASP A 253 -10.98 26.69 -20.99
CA ASP A 253 -9.51 26.70 -21.09
C ASP A 253 -8.93 25.30 -21.36
N PHE A 254 -9.75 24.26 -21.18
CA PHE A 254 -9.39 22.85 -21.38
C PHE A 254 -10.08 22.22 -22.60
N GLN A 255 -10.71 23.02 -23.46
CA GLN A 255 -11.35 22.53 -24.68
C GLN A 255 -10.37 21.70 -25.53
N GLY A 256 -10.85 20.62 -26.13
CA GLY A 256 -10.02 19.69 -26.90
C GLY A 256 -9.31 18.62 -26.06
N LYS A 257 -9.43 18.64 -24.73
CA LYS A 257 -8.89 17.60 -23.83
C LYS A 257 -9.99 16.74 -23.22
N TYR A 258 -9.62 15.54 -22.78
CA TYR A 258 -10.40 14.82 -21.78
C TYR A 258 -10.17 15.47 -20.41
N VAL A 259 -11.24 15.88 -19.73
CA VAL A 259 -11.15 16.61 -18.44
C VAL A 259 -11.92 15.83 -17.38
N LEU A 260 -11.23 15.38 -16.34
CA LEU A 260 -11.90 14.90 -15.12
C LEU A 260 -12.14 16.11 -14.20
N VAL A 261 -13.39 16.56 -14.11
CA VAL A 261 -13.80 17.56 -13.12
C VAL A 261 -14.05 16.83 -11.81
N ASP A 262 -13.19 17.04 -10.82
CA ASP A 262 -13.18 16.33 -9.54
C ASP A 262 -13.70 17.22 -8.40
N PHE A 263 -14.85 16.88 -7.84
CA PHE A 263 -15.50 17.59 -6.75
C PHE A 263 -15.10 16.98 -5.41
N TRP A 264 -14.38 17.77 -4.60
CA TRP A 264 -13.75 17.29 -3.38
C TRP A 264 -13.71 18.38 -2.29
N ALA A 265 -13.14 18.07 -1.14
CA ALA A 265 -12.78 19.05 -0.12
C ALA A 265 -11.68 18.52 0.79
N SER A 266 -10.90 19.41 1.41
CA SER A 266 -9.83 19.02 2.35
C SER A 266 -10.32 18.31 3.61
N TRP A 267 -11.61 18.48 3.94
CA TRP A 267 -12.29 17.82 5.06
C TRP A 267 -13.01 16.52 4.69
N CYS A 268 -13.11 16.21 3.40
CA CYS A 268 -13.77 15.01 2.92
C CYS A 268 -12.82 13.82 2.98
N VAL A 269 -12.98 12.97 4.00
CA VAL A 269 -12.13 11.78 4.17
C VAL A 269 -12.19 10.83 2.96
N PRO A 270 -13.37 10.44 2.44
CA PRO A 270 -13.41 9.54 1.27
C PRO A 270 -12.80 10.17 0.00
N CYS A 271 -12.84 11.50 -0.13
CA CYS A 271 -12.19 12.20 -1.25
C CYS A 271 -10.66 12.09 -1.14
N ARG A 272 -10.13 12.38 0.05
CA ARG A 272 -8.69 12.25 0.33
C ARG A 272 -8.19 10.83 0.12
N MET A 273 -9.05 9.84 0.40
CA MET A 273 -8.71 8.44 0.13
C MET A 273 -8.68 8.08 -1.36
N GLU A 274 -9.42 8.81 -2.19
CA GLU A 274 -9.43 8.60 -3.64
C GLU A 274 -8.29 9.34 -4.36
N ASN A 275 -7.75 10.42 -3.78
CA ASN A 275 -6.70 11.22 -4.39
C ASN A 275 -5.48 10.43 -4.89
N PRO A 276 -4.92 9.41 -4.17
CA PRO A 276 -3.84 8.59 -4.70
C PRO A 276 -4.18 7.92 -6.04
N ASN A 277 -5.44 7.54 -6.27
CA ASN A 277 -5.91 7.00 -7.55
C ASN A 277 -5.95 8.09 -8.62
N VAL A 278 -6.45 9.29 -8.28
CA VAL A 278 -6.49 10.43 -9.21
C VAL A 278 -5.09 10.89 -9.62
N VAL A 279 -4.11 10.99 -8.69
CA VAL A 279 -2.73 11.35 -9.10
C VAL A 279 -2.09 10.26 -9.94
N SER A 280 -2.34 8.99 -9.63
CA SER A 280 -1.88 7.86 -10.45
C SER A 280 -2.45 7.96 -11.88
N ALA A 281 -3.75 8.19 -12.02
CA ALA A 281 -4.39 8.39 -13.32
C ALA A 281 -3.81 9.61 -14.05
N PHE A 282 -3.63 10.74 -13.36
CA PHE A 282 -3.04 11.93 -13.96
C PHE A 282 -1.62 11.68 -14.47
N GLN A 283 -0.74 11.01 -13.69
CA GLN A 283 0.62 10.70 -14.16
C GLN A 283 0.64 9.75 -15.36
N GLN A 284 -0.30 8.80 -15.42
CA GLN A 284 -0.41 7.82 -16.51
C GLN A 284 -1.01 8.37 -17.81
N TYR A 285 -1.81 9.44 -17.74
CA TYR A 285 -2.60 9.91 -18.89
C TYR A 285 -2.41 11.37 -19.26
N LYS A 286 -1.75 12.22 -18.45
CA LYS A 286 -1.58 13.66 -18.75
C LYS A 286 -0.95 13.97 -20.12
N ASN A 287 -0.11 13.07 -20.63
CA ASN A 287 0.52 13.19 -21.96
C ASN A 287 -0.33 12.59 -23.10
N LYS A 288 -1.52 12.08 -22.77
CA LYS A 288 -2.49 11.48 -23.68
C LYS A 288 -3.75 12.32 -23.77
N ASN A 289 -3.58 13.63 -23.85
CA ASN A 289 -4.69 14.58 -23.98
C ASN A 289 -5.71 14.55 -22.82
N PHE A 290 -5.24 14.20 -21.61
CA PHE A 290 -6.05 14.15 -20.39
C PHE A 290 -5.58 15.19 -19.38
N THR A 291 -6.50 15.70 -18.57
CA THR A 291 -6.20 16.55 -17.42
C THR A 291 -7.27 16.38 -16.34
N VAL A 292 -6.97 16.85 -15.14
CA VAL A 292 -7.92 16.95 -14.03
C VAL A 292 -8.15 18.43 -13.70
N LEU A 293 -9.35 18.76 -13.28
CA LEU A 293 -9.74 20.07 -12.77
C LEU A 293 -10.45 19.88 -11.42
N GLY A 294 -9.80 20.23 -10.32
CA GLY A 294 -10.38 20.05 -8.98
C GLY A 294 -11.28 21.22 -8.60
N ILE A 295 -12.47 20.93 -8.07
CA ILE A 295 -13.43 21.90 -7.52
C ILE A 295 -13.61 21.62 -6.03
N SER A 296 -13.12 22.52 -5.19
CA SER A 296 -13.15 22.35 -3.74
C SER A 296 -14.39 22.96 -3.06
N PHE A 297 -14.98 22.18 -2.15
CA PHE A 297 -16.08 22.53 -1.25
C PHE A 297 -15.56 22.91 0.16
N ASP A 298 -14.34 23.41 0.25
CA ASP A 298 -13.83 24.02 1.48
C ASP A 298 -14.66 25.28 1.85
N TYR A 299 -14.77 25.56 3.16
CA TYR A 299 -15.59 26.68 3.67
C TYR A 299 -14.77 27.97 3.82
N PRO A 300 -15.43 29.12 4.07
CA PRO A 300 -14.71 30.36 4.35
C PRO A 300 -13.80 30.15 5.57
N GLY A 301 -12.54 30.59 5.45
CA GLY A 301 -11.51 30.39 6.47
C GLY A 301 -10.74 29.06 6.38
N GLN A 302 -11.08 28.16 5.46
CA GLN A 302 -10.39 26.86 5.28
C GLN A 302 -9.35 26.86 4.14
N GLN A 303 -9.03 28.01 3.56
CA GLN A 303 -8.08 28.13 2.43
C GLN A 303 -6.72 27.49 2.75
N LYS A 304 -6.15 27.74 3.93
CA LYS A 304 -4.87 27.13 4.31
C LYS A 304 -4.95 25.60 4.32
N ARG A 305 -6.02 25.05 4.90
CA ARG A 305 -6.24 23.60 4.96
C ARG A 305 -6.38 22.98 3.57
N TRP A 306 -7.07 23.68 2.68
CA TRP A 306 -7.19 23.29 1.26
C TRP A 306 -5.82 23.27 0.56
N LEU A 307 -5.01 24.32 0.73
CA LEU A 307 -3.66 24.38 0.16
C LEU A 307 -2.74 23.30 0.74
N ASP A 308 -2.72 23.14 2.07
CA ASP A 308 -1.95 22.09 2.75
C ASP A 308 -2.34 20.71 2.20
N ALA A 309 -3.64 20.47 2.00
CA ALA A 309 -4.17 19.24 1.44
C ALA A 309 -3.73 19.01 -0.02
N ILE A 310 -3.76 20.04 -0.87
CA ILE A 310 -3.26 19.97 -2.26
C ILE A 310 -1.79 19.53 -2.28
N HIS A 311 -0.97 20.14 -1.43
CA HIS A 311 0.46 19.83 -1.36
C HIS A 311 0.71 18.41 -0.84
N SER A 312 0.04 18.03 0.26
CA SER A 312 0.21 16.71 0.90
C SER A 312 -0.17 15.55 0.00
N ASP A 313 -1.18 15.70 -0.86
CA ASP A 313 -1.63 14.62 -1.75
C ASP A 313 -1.12 14.78 -3.18
N HIS A 314 -0.21 15.73 -3.44
CA HIS A 314 0.38 15.95 -4.76
C HIS A 314 -0.64 16.20 -5.88
N LEU A 315 -1.68 17.00 -5.61
CA LEU A 315 -2.74 17.33 -6.58
C LEU A 315 -2.26 18.39 -7.59
N ASN A 316 -1.30 18.01 -8.44
CA ASN A 316 -0.51 18.91 -9.29
C ASN A 316 -1.23 19.32 -10.60
N TRP A 317 -2.51 19.65 -10.51
CA TRP A 317 -3.34 20.18 -11.59
C TRP A 317 -4.13 21.39 -11.07
N PRO A 318 -4.83 22.16 -11.94
CA PRO A 318 -5.59 23.32 -11.48
C PRO A 318 -6.65 22.94 -10.44
N GLN A 319 -6.65 23.68 -9.33
CA GLN A 319 -7.53 23.49 -8.18
C GLN A 319 -8.30 24.79 -7.96
N LEU A 320 -9.63 24.73 -8.04
CA LEU A 320 -10.52 25.88 -8.00
C LEU A 320 -11.42 25.85 -6.77
N SER A 321 -11.75 27.01 -6.23
CA SER A 321 -12.78 27.15 -5.20
C SER A 321 -13.26 28.60 -5.08
N ASP A 322 -14.51 28.78 -4.66
CA ASP A 322 -15.04 30.04 -4.13
C ASP A 322 -15.11 30.03 -2.59
N LEU A 323 -14.64 28.94 -1.96
CA LEU A 323 -14.67 28.67 -0.53
C LEU A 323 -16.08 28.75 0.10
N LYS A 324 -17.15 28.49 -0.66
CA LYS A 324 -18.54 28.61 -0.15
C LYS A 324 -19.12 27.30 0.41
N GLY A 325 -18.30 26.25 0.58
CA GLY A 325 -18.79 24.94 1.02
C GLY A 325 -19.85 24.36 0.07
N TRP A 326 -20.96 23.85 0.61
CA TRP A 326 -22.10 23.36 -0.19
C TRP A 326 -22.83 24.45 -1.01
N LYS A 327 -22.51 25.73 -0.80
CA LYS A 327 -22.97 26.84 -1.65
C LYS A 327 -21.98 27.18 -2.77
N ASN A 328 -21.00 26.32 -3.04
CA ASN A 328 -20.07 26.47 -4.15
C ASN A 328 -20.85 26.61 -5.46
N GLU A 329 -20.56 27.65 -6.23
CA GLU A 329 -21.35 28.01 -7.42
C GLU A 329 -21.35 26.90 -8.47
N VAL A 330 -20.20 26.25 -8.70
CA VAL A 330 -20.07 25.13 -9.66
C VAL A 330 -20.76 23.87 -9.12
N GLY A 331 -20.62 23.59 -7.82
CA GLY A 331 -21.31 22.50 -7.15
C GLY A 331 -22.83 22.61 -7.25
N VAL A 332 -23.38 23.81 -7.06
CA VAL A 332 -24.82 24.10 -7.24
C VAL A 332 -25.22 23.99 -8.71
N LEU A 333 -24.41 24.52 -9.63
CA LEU A 333 -24.66 24.45 -11.08
C LEU A 333 -24.78 23.00 -11.58
N TYR A 334 -23.95 22.10 -11.05
CA TYR A 334 -23.94 20.68 -11.41
C TYR A 334 -24.76 19.78 -10.48
N ASP A 335 -25.48 20.38 -9.54
CA ASP A 335 -26.33 19.69 -8.55
C ASP A 335 -25.59 18.61 -7.74
N ILE A 336 -24.35 18.90 -7.35
CA ILE A 336 -23.51 17.98 -6.57
C ILE A 336 -24.03 17.89 -5.14
N LYS A 337 -24.65 16.75 -4.79
CA LYS A 337 -25.23 16.49 -3.45
C LYS A 337 -24.32 15.73 -2.49
N SER A 338 -23.25 15.14 -3.00
CA SER A 338 -22.28 14.39 -2.22
C SER A 338 -20.90 14.49 -2.85
N ILE A 339 -19.87 14.41 -2.01
CA ILE A 339 -18.47 14.30 -2.42
C ILE A 339 -17.84 13.07 -1.76
N PRO A 340 -16.92 12.36 -2.42
CA PRO A 340 -16.35 12.68 -3.73
C PRO A 340 -17.34 12.47 -4.88
N SER A 341 -17.28 13.32 -5.90
CA SER A 341 -18.01 13.16 -7.15
C SER A 341 -17.13 13.64 -8.30
N ASN A 342 -17.29 13.12 -9.51
CA ASN A 342 -16.58 13.64 -10.66
C ASN A 342 -17.36 13.48 -11.95
N LEU A 343 -16.95 14.26 -12.95
CA LEU A 343 -17.46 14.21 -14.32
C LEU A 343 -16.27 14.03 -15.24
N LEU A 344 -16.30 13.03 -16.11
CA LEU A 344 -15.33 12.92 -17.20
C LEU A 344 -15.95 13.56 -18.44
N ILE A 345 -15.29 14.60 -18.95
CA ILE A 345 -15.70 15.38 -20.11
C ILE A 345 -14.77 15.02 -21.27
N ASP A 346 -15.33 14.85 -22.47
CA ASP A 346 -14.58 14.57 -23.70
C ASP A 346 -14.02 15.87 -24.35
N PRO A 347 -13.16 15.75 -25.38
CA PRO A 347 -12.63 16.90 -26.12
C PRO A 347 -13.67 17.87 -26.72
N ASN A 348 -14.90 17.41 -26.95
CA ASN A 348 -16.00 18.21 -27.49
C ASN A 348 -16.82 18.90 -26.39
N GLY A 349 -16.45 18.71 -25.12
CA GLY A 349 -17.16 19.27 -23.98
C GLY A 349 -18.37 18.45 -23.55
N VAL A 350 -18.49 17.19 -23.96
CA VAL A 350 -19.59 16.29 -23.58
C VAL A 350 -19.22 15.47 -22.35
N ILE A 351 -20.13 15.38 -21.37
CA ILE A 351 -19.97 14.52 -20.20
C ILE A 351 -20.14 13.05 -20.65
N ILE A 352 -19.10 12.23 -20.51
CA ILE A 352 -19.08 10.84 -20.98
C ILE A 352 -19.05 9.81 -19.85
N ALA A 353 -18.75 10.22 -18.62
CA ALA A 353 -18.87 9.39 -17.43
C ALA A 353 -19.01 10.24 -16.16
N LYS A 354 -19.52 9.65 -15.08
CA LYS A 354 -19.69 10.29 -13.78
C LYS A 354 -19.25 9.35 -12.65
N ASN A 355 -18.77 9.91 -11.55
CA ASN A 355 -18.45 9.21 -10.30
C ASN A 355 -17.47 8.02 -10.45
N LEU A 356 -16.48 8.16 -11.34
CA LEU A 356 -15.41 7.18 -11.53
C LEU A 356 -14.46 7.17 -10.33
N ARG A 357 -14.10 5.98 -9.81
CA ARG A 357 -13.17 5.84 -8.68
C ARG A 357 -12.31 4.59 -8.82
N GLY A 358 -11.10 4.64 -8.27
CA GLY A 358 -10.14 3.53 -8.27
C GLY A 358 -10.00 2.89 -9.65
N GLU A 359 -10.10 1.57 -9.72
CA GLU A 359 -9.97 0.84 -10.98
C GLU A 359 -10.99 1.24 -12.06
N HIS A 360 -12.17 1.76 -11.70
CA HIS A 360 -13.15 2.18 -12.70
C HIS A 360 -12.67 3.43 -13.47
N LEU A 361 -11.96 4.33 -12.79
CA LEU A 361 -11.31 5.47 -13.44
C LEU A 361 -10.20 4.99 -14.38
N ASP A 362 -9.31 4.14 -13.89
CA ASP A 362 -8.20 3.60 -14.70
C ASP A 362 -8.70 2.83 -15.92
N LYS A 363 -9.71 1.97 -15.76
CA LYS A 363 -10.34 1.21 -16.86
C LYS A 363 -10.97 2.14 -17.88
N LYS A 364 -11.70 3.17 -17.44
CA LYS A 364 -12.35 4.10 -18.37
C LYS A 364 -11.33 4.94 -19.15
N LEU A 365 -10.26 5.40 -18.50
CA LEU A 365 -9.19 6.13 -19.17
C LEU A 365 -8.40 5.23 -20.13
N ALA A 366 -8.13 3.98 -19.75
CA ALA A 366 -7.49 3.00 -20.64
C ALA A 366 -8.35 2.72 -21.89
N GLU A 367 -9.67 2.60 -21.73
CA GLU A 367 -10.63 2.44 -22.84
C GLU A 367 -10.55 3.62 -23.83
N LEU A 368 -10.46 4.85 -23.32
CA LEU A 368 -10.49 6.07 -24.14
C LEU A 368 -9.12 6.46 -24.72
N LEU A 369 -8.04 6.21 -23.98
CA LEU A 369 -6.70 6.75 -24.25
C LEU A 369 -5.64 5.67 -24.52
N GLY A 370 -6.01 4.40 -24.44
CA GLY A 370 -5.12 3.24 -24.60
C GLY A 370 -4.18 3.03 -23.42
N THR A 371 -3.10 2.28 -23.63
CA THR A 371 -2.16 1.84 -22.57
C THR A 371 -1.59 2.99 -21.73
N PRO A 372 -1.53 2.90 -20.39
CA PRO A 372 -0.90 3.92 -19.54
C PRO A 372 0.50 4.34 -20.01
N VAL A 373 0.82 5.63 -19.96
CA VAL A 373 2.16 6.17 -20.27
C VAL A 373 2.54 7.24 -19.25
N MET A 374 3.56 6.95 -18.44
CA MET A 374 4.11 7.91 -17.50
C MET A 374 5.30 8.67 -18.07
N ASP A 375 5.52 9.90 -17.57
CA ASP A 375 6.75 10.65 -17.81
C ASP A 375 7.97 9.79 -17.46
N LYS A 376 9.05 9.93 -18.25
CA LYS A 376 10.31 9.26 -17.97
C LYS A 376 10.76 9.51 -16.52
N ASN A 377 11.30 8.47 -15.90
CA ASN A 377 11.79 8.46 -14.53
C ASN A 377 10.74 8.67 -13.43
N THR A 378 9.43 8.65 -13.74
CA THR A 378 8.40 8.92 -12.72
C THR A 378 8.12 7.70 -11.86
N LEU A 379 8.22 7.88 -10.54
CA LEU A 379 7.80 6.92 -9.54
C LEU A 379 6.55 7.45 -8.85
N VAL A 380 5.51 6.63 -8.79
CA VAL A 380 4.35 6.84 -7.91
C VAL A 380 4.34 5.73 -6.87
N ILE A 381 4.27 6.06 -5.59
CA ILE A 381 3.98 5.08 -4.54
C ILE A 381 2.58 5.38 -4.01
N LYS A 382 1.73 4.35 -3.95
CA LYS A 382 0.39 4.38 -3.39
C LYS A 382 0.37 3.51 -2.14
N GLY A 383 -0.09 4.05 -1.03
CA GLY A 383 -0.12 3.33 0.24
C GLY A 383 -1.53 3.20 0.82
N GLU A 384 -1.85 2.02 1.33
CA GLU A 384 -3.05 1.74 2.13
C GLU A 384 -2.68 0.95 3.40
N ILE A 385 -2.75 1.62 4.54
CA ILE A 385 -2.13 1.20 5.80
C ILE A 385 -3.19 1.09 6.89
N GLU A 386 -3.23 -0.07 7.52
CA GLU A 386 -4.04 -0.32 8.71
C GLU A 386 -3.38 0.27 9.97
N ASN A 387 -4.19 0.57 10.99
CA ASN A 387 -3.74 1.16 12.25
C ASN A 387 -2.90 2.47 12.11
N PRO A 388 -3.35 3.46 11.31
CA PRO A 388 -2.56 4.67 11.02
C PRO A 388 -2.33 5.58 12.24
N ALA A 389 -3.02 5.35 13.36
CA ALA A 389 -2.85 6.14 14.59
C ALA A 389 -1.40 6.10 15.13
N LYS A 390 -0.58 5.13 14.70
CA LYS A 390 0.85 5.01 15.04
C LYS A 390 1.79 5.53 13.94
N ALA A 391 1.26 5.91 12.78
CA ALA A 391 2.02 6.26 11.57
C ALA A 391 1.37 7.45 10.85
N SER A 392 1.85 8.66 11.14
CA SER A 392 1.41 9.89 10.47
C SER A 392 2.19 10.19 9.17
N TRP A 393 3.33 9.52 8.97
CA TRP A 393 4.22 9.74 7.83
C TRP A 393 4.80 8.43 7.32
N PHE A 394 4.90 8.33 6.00
CA PHE A 394 5.78 7.37 5.32
C PHE A 394 7.05 8.10 4.90
N ASN A 395 8.21 7.59 5.30
CA ASN A 395 9.51 8.15 4.96
C ASN A 395 10.21 7.19 4.00
N ILE A 396 10.95 7.75 3.04
CA ILE A 396 11.71 6.99 2.04
C ILE A 396 13.14 7.53 1.91
N ARG A 397 14.10 6.62 1.74
CA ARG A 397 15.51 6.92 1.51
C ARG A 397 16.06 6.04 0.41
N TYR A 398 16.84 6.62 -0.50
CA TYR A 398 17.53 5.89 -1.56
C TYR A 398 18.73 6.69 -2.07
N THR A 399 19.55 6.11 -2.93
CA THR A 399 20.65 6.81 -3.62
C THR A 399 20.29 6.96 -5.08
N ASP A 400 20.37 8.18 -5.63
CA ASP A 400 20.07 8.41 -7.04
C ASP A 400 21.21 7.97 -7.97
N ALA A 401 20.98 8.03 -9.28
CA ALA A 401 21.96 7.63 -10.30
C ALA A 401 23.26 8.48 -10.30
N ALA A 402 23.26 9.64 -9.63
CA ALA A 402 24.46 10.46 -9.46
C ALA A 402 25.20 10.15 -8.14
N GLY A 403 24.77 9.12 -7.40
CA GLY A 403 25.35 8.75 -6.11
C GLY A 403 24.87 9.63 -4.94
N ARG A 404 23.88 10.51 -5.15
CA ARG A 404 23.38 11.41 -4.11
C ARG A 404 22.34 10.70 -3.26
N LYS A 405 22.45 10.84 -1.94
CA LYS A 405 21.44 10.33 -1.00
C LYS A 405 20.18 11.20 -1.08
N VAL A 406 19.05 10.58 -1.35
CA VAL A 406 17.71 11.17 -1.33
C VAL A 406 17.01 10.70 -0.06
N ALA A 407 16.39 11.64 0.65
CA ALA A 407 15.53 11.38 1.79
C ALA A 407 14.29 12.27 1.68
N ASP A 408 13.11 11.67 1.80
CA ASP A 408 11.84 12.36 1.58
C ASP A 408 10.73 11.71 2.42
N SER A 409 9.57 12.35 2.47
CA SER A 409 8.41 11.83 3.20
C SER A 409 7.08 12.29 2.61
N THR A 410 6.03 11.55 2.93
CA THR A 410 4.66 11.91 2.62
C THR A 410 3.76 11.61 3.81
N GLN A 411 2.73 12.45 3.98
CA GLN A 411 1.81 12.32 5.10
C GLN A 411 0.81 11.19 4.84
N ILE A 412 0.51 10.42 5.88
CA ILE A 412 -0.52 9.40 5.86
C ILE A 412 -1.81 10.02 6.39
N PHE A 413 -2.82 10.06 5.54
CA PHE A 413 -4.12 10.60 5.88
C PHE A 413 -5.15 9.48 5.94
N ASN A 414 -5.65 9.15 7.14
CA ASN A 414 -6.63 8.08 7.36
C ASN A 414 -6.24 6.73 6.73
N GLY A 415 -4.97 6.33 6.90
CA GLY A 415 -4.44 5.08 6.38
C GLY A 415 -3.91 5.15 4.95
N VAL A 416 -4.15 6.23 4.21
CA VAL A 416 -3.76 6.29 2.80
C VAL A 416 -2.78 7.42 2.52
N PHE A 417 -1.90 7.19 1.55
CA PHE A 417 -0.93 8.20 1.11
C PHE A 417 -0.55 8.00 -0.36
N SER A 418 0.03 9.04 -0.94
CA SER A 418 0.75 8.93 -2.20
C SER A 418 2.10 9.63 -2.11
N TYR A 419 3.08 9.13 -2.84
CA TYR A 419 4.39 9.75 -3.02
C TYR A 419 4.70 9.87 -4.51
N LEU A 420 5.19 11.02 -4.94
CA LEU A 420 5.62 11.26 -6.31
C LEU A 420 7.12 11.57 -6.34
N GLY A 421 7.90 10.68 -6.93
CA GLY A 421 9.36 10.77 -7.00
C GLY A 421 9.92 10.66 -8.42
N LYS A 422 11.24 10.86 -8.53
CA LYS A 422 11.99 10.67 -9.78
C LYS A 422 13.14 9.67 -9.58
N VAL A 423 13.11 8.57 -10.34
CA VAL A 423 14.08 7.48 -10.29
C VAL A 423 14.48 7.11 -11.71
N GLN A 424 15.78 6.97 -12.01
CA GLN A 424 16.24 6.74 -13.40
C GLN A 424 16.29 5.26 -13.79
N ALA A 425 16.55 4.40 -12.82
CA ALA A 425 16.76 2.97 -12.99
C ALA A 425 16.37 2.24 -11.69
N PRO A 426 16.14 0.92 -11.74
CA PRO A 426 15.87 0.15 -10.54
C PRO A 426 16.92 0.38 -9.46
N THR A 427 16.47 0.79 -8.28
CA THR A 427 17.32 1.25 -7.17
C THR A 427 16.77 0.69 -5.87
N GLN A 428 17.66 0.23 -4.99
CA GLN A 428 17.24 -0.21 -3.66
C GLN A 428 16.92 1.01 -2.78
N ALA A 429 15.75 0.97 -2.15
CA ALA A 429 15.24 1.98 -1.24
C ALA A 429 14.95 1.37 0.13
N THR A 430 14.98 2.24 1.13
CA THR A 430 14.58 1.93 2.48
C THR A 430 13.43 2.85 2.87
N GLY A 431 12.38 2.30 3.47
CA GLY A 431 11.23 3.08 3.94
C GLY A 431 10.87 2.77 5.39
N TYR A 432 10.18 3.69 6.05
CA TYR A 432 9.68 3.46 7.41
C TYR A 432 8.50 4.38 7.75
N PHE A 433 7.67 3.92 8.67
CA PHE A 433 6.55 4.68 9.20
C PHE A 433 6.97 5.46 10.45
N SER A 434 6.41 6.66 10.66
CA SER A 434 6.69 7.48 11.86
C SER A 434 5.49 8.34 12.25
N ASP A 435 5.44 8.78 13.51
CA ASP A 435 4.45 9.74 14.03
C ASP A 435 4.81 11.22 13.75
N GLY A 436 5.91 11.47 13.02
CA GLY A 436 6.44 12.80 12.72
C GLY A 436 7.11 13.53 13.89
N LYS A 437 7.13 12.93 15.09
CA LYS A 437 7.82 13.43 16.28
C LYS A 437 9.07 12.63 16.58
N SER A 438 8.94 11.33 16.42
CA SER A 438 10.00 10.35 16.55
C SER A 438 10.85 10.37 15.28
N GLY A 439 12.18 10.45 15.45
CA GLY A 439 13.12 10.36 14.33
C GLY A 439 13.13 8.97 13.68
N ALA A 440 14.16 8.69 12.89
CA ALA A 440 14.31 7.40 12.25
C ALA A 440 14.32 6.25 13.28
N PRO A 441 13.69 5.09 13.00
CA PRO A 441 13.69 3.95 13.92
C PRO A 441 15.11 3.52 14.30
N GLN A 442 15.29 3.14 15.56
CA GLN A 442 16.54 2.59 16.07
C GLN A 442 16.72 1.11 15.69
N SER A 443 15.61 0.36 15.57
CA SER A 443 15.62 -1.04 15.17
C SER A 443 15.51 -1.19 13.66
N TYR A 444 16.37 -2.03 13.09
CA TYR A 444 16.36 -2.34 11.66
C TYR A 444 15.06 -3.03 11.21
N GLU A 445 14.39 -3.78 12.09
CA GLU A 445 13.13 -4.48 11.80
C GLU A 445 11.95 -3.55 11.53
N GLN A 446 12.10 -2.25 11.82
CA GLN A 446 11.09 -1.23 11.54
C GLN A 446 11.22 -0.63 10.13
N TYR A 447 12.25 -1.02 9.39
CA TYR A 447 12.47 -0.55 8.03
C TYR A 447 11.97 -1.58 7.01
N LEU A 448 11.34 -1.05 5.96
CA LEU A 448 11.06 -1.75 4.72
C LEU A 448 12.29 -1.68 3.82
N GLN A 449 12.69 -2.81 3.23
CA GLN A 449 13.70 -2.86 2.18
C GLN A 449 13.02 -3.26 0.88
N PHE A 450 13.14 -2.44 -0.16
CA PHE A 450 12.43 -2.64 -1.41
C PHE A 450 13.16 -1.99 -2.58
N TYR A 451 12.72 -2.27 -3.79
CA TYR A 451 13.16 -1.63 -5.02
C TYR A 451 12.16 -0.60 -5.47
N ILE A 452 12.69 0.52 -5.96
CA ILE A 452 11.96 1.54 -6.69
C ILE A 452 12.49 1.63 -8.11
N GLU A 453 11.61 1.89 -9.05
CA GLU A 453 11.93 2.10 -10.46
C GLU A 453 10.85 3.02 -11.07
N PRO A 454 11.01 3.54 -12.31
CA PRO A 454 9.92 4.24 -12.97
C PRO A 454 8.68 3.35 -13.07
N GLY A 455 7.57 3.74 -12.45
CA GLY A 455 6.44 2.84 -12.25
C GLY A 455 5.50 3.26 -11.13
N ILE A 456 4.53 2.40 -10.84
CA ILE A 456 3.61 2.53 -9.70
C ILE A 456 3.91 1.41 -8.72
N LEU A 457 4.35 1.76 -7.50
CA LEU A 457 4.50 0.84 -6.38
C LEU A 457 3.26 0.93 -5.48
N GLN A 458 2.68 -0.20 -5.15
CA GLN A 458 1.62 -0.34 -4.17
C GLN A 458 2.21 -0.83 -2.85
N ILE A 459 1.81 -0.22 -1.74
CA ILE A 459 2.18 -0.59 -0.38
C ILE A 459 0.90 -0.83 0.42
N SER A 460 0.74 -2.02 1.00
CA SER A 460 -0.43 -2.32 1.82
C SER A 460 -0.11 -3.19 3.04
N GLY A 461 -0.79 -2.93 4.17
CA GLY A 461 -0.72 -3.77 5.38
C GLY A 461 -0.72 -2.97 6.67
N ASP A 462 -0.31 -3.59 7.78
CA ASP A 462 -0.30 -2.95 9.10
C ASP A 462 1.06 -2.28 9.39
N ALA A 463 1.06 -0.96 9.64
CA ALA A 463 2.29 -0.22 9.97
C ALA A 463 2.95 -0.66 11.29
N SER A 464 2.24 -1.35 12.18
CA SER A 464 2.80 -1.94 13.39
C SER A 464 3.52 -3.27 13.16
N SER A 465 3.34 -3.86 11.98
CA SER A 465 4.06 -5.05 11.51
C SER A 465 4.78 -4.76 10.18
N PRO A 466 5.83 -3.91 10.15
CA PRO A 466 6.51 -3.54 8.89
C PRO A 466 6.99 -4.73 8.06
N GLN A 467 7.34 -5.85 8.70
CA GLN A 467 7.80 -7.07 8.02
C GLN A 467 6.68 -7.83 7.28
N GLU A 468 5.41 -7.50 7.54
CA GLU A 468 4.23 -8.08 6.89
C GLU A 468 3.64 -7.18 5.80
N ILE A 469 4.22 -5.99 5.60
CA ILE A 469 3.82 -5.06 4.56
C ILE A 469 4.02 -5.71 3.18
N VAL A 470 2.97 -5.67 2.38
CA VAL A 470 2.96 -6.13 1.01
C VAL A 470 3.37 -4.98 0.10
N LEU A 471 4.39 -5.20 -0.72
CA LEU A 471 4.85 -4.27 -1.75
C LEU A 471 4.65 -4.93 -3.12
N SER A 472 4.03 -4.25 -4.10
CA SER A 472 3.78 -4.86 -5.42
C SER A 472 3.63 -3.81 -6.54
N GLY A 473 3.63 -4.25 -7.80
CA GLY A 473 3.30 -3.40 -8.96
C GLY A 473 4.51 -2.85 -9.71
N LEU A 474 5.72 -3.03 -9.17
CA LEU A 474 6.98 -2.79 -9.87
C LEU A 474 7.64 -4.12 -10.21
N LYS A 475 8.13 -4.27 -11.44
CA LYS A 475 8.76 -5.50 -11.93
C LYS A 475 9.92 -5.91 -11.04
N THR A 476 10.85 -5.00 -10.75
CA THR A 476 12.02 -5.32 -9.93
C THR A 476 11.63 -5.65 -8.48
N GLN A 477 10.60 -4.99 -7.94
CA GLN A 477 10.12 -5.31 -6.59
C GLN A 477 9.44 -6.68 -6.54
N ASP A 478 8.66 -7.03 -7.55
CA ASP A 478 7.99 -8.34 -7.62
C ASP A 478 9.00 -9.48 -7.79
N GLU A 479 10.08 -9.24 -8.54
CA GLU A 479 11.26 -10.13 -8.59
C GLU A 479 11.92 -10.27 -7.21
N PHE A 480 12.08 -9.16 -6.46
CA PHE A 480 12.69 -9.17 -5.13
C PHE A 480 11.82 -9.89 -4.10
N ASN A 481 10.50 -9.71 -4.16
CA ASN A 481 9.55 -10.46 -3.36
C ASN A 481 9.68 -11.96 -3.64
N THR A 482 9.74 -12.34 -4.91
CA THR A 482 9.93 -13.74 -5.33
C THR A 482 11.23 -14.29 -4.75
N TYR A 483 12.34 -13.56 -4.90
CA TYR A 483 13.65 -13.93 -4.36
C TYR A 483 13.63 -14.15 -2.84
N ASN A 484 13.05 -13.23 -2.07
CA ASN A 484 12.96 -13.34 -0.61
C ASN A 484 12.03 -14.47 -0.16
N ASN A 485 10.95 -14.71 -0.90
CA ASN A 485 10.00 -15.78 -0.57
C ASN A 485 10.60 -17.18 -0.72
N LEU A 486 11.65 -17.37 -1.53
CA LEU A 486 12.34 -18.66 -1.67
C LEU A 486 12.86 -19.21 -0.34
N ILE A 487 13.23 -18.32 0.59
CA ILE A 487 13.94 -18.65 1.81
C ILE A 487 13.10 -18.41 3.08
N LYS A 488 11.82 -18.04 2.92
CA LYS A 488 10.96 -17.64 4.05
C LYS A 488 10.85 -18.73 5.11
N SER A 489 10.76 -20.00 4.70
CA SER A 489 10.72 -21.16 5.61
C SER A 489 12.02 -21.31 6.40
N GLU A 490 13.18 -21.24 5.75
CA GLU A 490 14.47 -21.41 6.39
C GLU A 490 14.76 -20.26 7.37
N ILE A 491 14.39 -19.03 7.02
CA ILE A 491 14.50 -17.88 7.92
C ILE A 491 13.64 -18.06 9.17
N ALA A 492 12.41 -18.55 9.03
CA ALA A 492 11.54 -18.83 10.17
C ALA A 492 12.13 -19.90 11.09
N SER A 493 12.74 -20.95 10.53
CA SER A 493 13.42 -22.00 11.28
C SER A 493 14.74 -21.54 11.93
N LEU A 494 15.45 -20.59 11.33
CA LEU A 494 16.69 -20.02 11.90
C LEU A 494 16.43 -19.06 13.06
N LYS A 495 15.27 -18.39 13.11
CA LYS A 495 14.94 -17.41 14.15
C LYS A 495 15.19 -17.91 15.59
N PRO A 496 14.62 -19.05 16.05
CA PRO A 496 14.86 -19.54 17.41
C PRO A 496 16.32 -19.92 17.67
N LEU A 497 17.03 -20.42 16.66
CA LEU A 497 18.47 -20.72 16.79
C LEU A 497 19.30 -19.45 16.93
N ASN A 498 18.97 -18.39 16.19
CA ASN A 498 19.64 -17.09 16.29
C ASN A 498 19.42 -16.47 17.68
N GLU A 499 18.21 -16.54 18.22
CA GLU A 499 17.90 -16.10 19.58
C GLU A 499 18.71 -16.90 20.61
N SER A 500 18.77 -18.23 20.48
CA SER A 500 19.59 -19.10 21.32
C SER A 500 21.09 -18.75 21.26
N TYR A 501 21.62 -18.56 20.04
CA TYR A 501 23.01 -18.18 19.81
C TYR A 501 23.33 -16.84 20.48
N ASN A 502 22.49 -15.82 20.26
CA ASN A 502 22.68 -14.49 20.83
C ASN A 502 22.68 -14.52 22.36
N ASN A 503 21.77 -15.27 22.97
CA ASN A 503 21.70 -15.42 24.42
C ASN A 503 22.98 -16.07 24.97
N LYS A 504 23.43 -17.18 24.38
CA LYS A 504 24.67 -17.86 24.81
C LYS A 504 25.92 -17.03 24.56
N ASN A 505 25.95 -16.28 23.46
CA ASN A 505 27.08 -15.41 23.15
C ASN A 505 27.17 -14.26 24.17
N ASN A 506 26.04 -13.72 24.62
CA ASN A 506 26.01 -12.74 25.70
C ASN A 506 26.51 -13.31 27.04
N GLU A 507 26.15 -14.57 27.36
CA GLU A 507 26.71 -15.27 28.52
C GLU A 507 28.24 -15.43 28.41
N TYR A 508 28.74 -15.87 27.25
CA TYR A 508 30.18 -15.99 26.98
C TYR A 508 30.90 -14.66 27.17
N ILE A 509 30.37 -13.57 26.61
CA ILE A 509 30.94 -12.22 26.75
C ILE A 509 30.96 -11.78 28.22
N ALA A 510 29.89 -12.06 28.98
CA ALA A 510 29.83 -11.73 30.40
C ALA A 510 30.87 -12.50 31.23
N LEU A 511 31.00 -13.82 31.00
CA LEU A 511 31.98 -14.67 31.68
C LEU A 511 33.42 -14.26 31.35
N LYS A 512 33.69 -13.93 30.09
CA LYS A 512 35.00 -13.43 29.65
C LYS A 512 35.36 -12.12 30.37
N LYS A 513 34.40 -11.21 30.51
CA LYS A 513 34.59 -9.94 31.23
C LYS A 513 34.84 -10.15 32.74
N GLN A 514 34.31 -11.22 33.31
CA GLN A 514 34.49 -11.59 34.72
C GLN A 514 35.80 -12.34 35.00
N GLY A 515 36.62 -12.61 33.97
CA GLY A 515 37.88 -13.33 34.13
C GLY A 515 37.71 -14.83 34.37
N ALA A 516 36.64 -15.43 33.82
CA ALA A 516 36.43 -16.88 33.89
C ALA A 516 37.62 -17.67 33.31
N SER A 517 37.83 -18.89 33.81
CA SER A 517 38.92 -19.77 33.34
C SER A 517 38.72 -20.18 31.88
N GLU A 518 39.83 -20.53 31.21
CA GLU A 518 39.80 -20.99 29.81
C GLU A 518 38.89 -22.21 29.62
N GLU A 519 38.85 -23.13 30.59
CA GLU A 519 37.98 -24.31 30.54
C GLU A 519 36.48 -23.94 30.48
N VAL A 520 36.05 -22.97 31.30
CA VAL A 520 34.66 -22.48 31.30
C VAL A 520 34.33 -21.74 30.01
N LEU A 521 35.26 -20.93 29.51
CA LEU A 521 35.07 -20.20 28.26
C LEU A 521 35.01 -21.15 27.05
N ASN A 522 35.83 -22.20 27.04
CA ASN A 522 35.83 -23.22 25.99
C ASN A 522 34.52 -24.01 25.97
N GLY A 523 34.00 -24.42 27.14
CA GLY A 523 32.68 -25.08 27.21
C GLY A 523 31.56 -24.23 26.61
N LYS A 524 31.59 -22.90 26.80
CA LYS A 524 30.63 -21.98 26.16
C LYS A 524 30.86 -21.83 24.66
N LEU A 525 32.10 -21.88 24.19
CA LEU A 525 32.42 -21.90 22.76
C LEU A 525 31.91 -23.19 22.10
N ASP A 526 32.00 -24.34 22.77
CA ASP A 526 31.46 -25.61 22.26
C ASP A 526 29.93 -25.57 22.14
N GLU A 527 29.24 -24.97 23.12
CA GLU A 527 27.78 -24.74 23.02
C GLU A 527 27.42 -23.83 21.84
N LEU A 528 28.19 -22.77 21.58
CA LEU A 528 27.99 -21.86 20.45
C LEU A 528 28.29 -22.55 19.11
N GLU A 529 29.32 -23.39 19.06
CA GLU A 529 29.71 -24.12 17.87
C GLU A 529 28.62 -25.14 17.48
N LYS A 530 28.08 -25.87 18.45
CA LYS A 530 26.95 -26.77 18.21
C LYS A 530 25.74 -26.05 17.61
N ILE A 531 25.41 -24.85 18.09
CA ILE A 531 24.32 -24.06 17.50
C ILE A 531 24.64 -23.66 16.05
N LYS A 532 25.89 -23.30 15.74
CA LYS A 532 26.30 -23.01 14.36
C LYS A 532 26.20 -24.24 13.47
N GLU A 533 26.57 -25.42 13.96
CA GLU A 533 26.39 -26.69 13.25
C GLU A 533 24.91 -26.94 12.96
N ASP A 534 24.02 -26.70 13.93
CA ASP A 534 22.57 -26.81 13.75
C ASP A 534 22.00 -25.78 12.75
N MET A 535 22.61 -24.59 12.65
CA MET A 535 22.24 -23.56 11.68
C MET A 535 22.73 -23.86 10.25
N SER A 536 23.85 -24.57 10.11
CA SER A 536 24.58 -24.77 8.85
C SER A 536 23.71 -25.33 7.72
N PRO A 537 22.89 -26.40 7.91
CA PRO A 537 22.03 -26.93 6.84
C PRO A 537 21.04 -25.90 6.30
N MET A 538 20.45 -25.07 7.17
CA MET A 538 19.50 -24.03 6.77
C MET A 538 20.22 -22.88 6.06
N GLN A 539 21.39 -22.46 6.54
CA GLN A 539 22.21 -21.44 5.88
C GLN A 539 22.64 -21.90 4.48
N GLN A 540 23.00 -23.18 4.32
CA GLN A 540 23.33 -23.77 3.03
C GLN A 540 22.10 -23.81 2.11
N ALA A 541 20.94 -24.25 2.61
CA ALA A 541 19.70 -24.24 1.84
C ALA A 541 19.30 -22.84 1.35
N ILE A 542 19.44 -21.82 2.21
CA ILE A 542 19.21 -20.41 1.85
C ILE A 542 20.12 -20.01 0.68
N ARG A 543 21.42 -20.25 0.85
CA ARG A 543 22.46 -19.94 -0.12
C ARG A 543 22.18 -20.58 -1.47
N ASP A 544 21.89 -21.88 -1.48
CA ASP A 544 21.66 -22.66 -2.70
C ASP A 544 20.41 -22.21 -3.45
N LYS A 545 19.30 -21.94 -2.73
CA LYS A 545 18.07 -21.42 -3.33
C LYS A 545 18.28 -20.04 -3.96
N GLN A 546 18.93 -19.14 -3.24
CA GLN A 546 19.24 -17.79 -3.72
C GLN A 546 20.16 -17.82 -4.93
N PHE A 547 21.23 -18.62 -4.89
CA PHE A 547 22.16 -18.74 -6.01
C PHE A 547 21.51 -19.39 -7.23
N SER A 548 20.66 -20.40 -7.03
CA SER A 548 19.87 -21.03 -8.10
C SER A 548 18.95 -20.04 -8.79
N TYR A 549 18.32 -19.11 -8.05
CA TYR A 549 17.55 -18.02 -8.62
C TYR A 549 18.43 -17.11 -9.50
N ILE A 550 19.57 -16.66 -8.98
CA ILE A 550 20.50 -15.78 -9.73
C ILE A 550 20.89 -16.42 -11.08
N LYS A 551 21.22 -17.71 -11.08
CA LYS A 551 21.60 -18.44 -12.30
C LYS A 551 20.45 -18.57 -13.31
N LYS A 552 19.20 -18.69 -12.84
CA LYS A 552 18.01 -18.81 -13.70
C LYS A 552 17.50 -17.46 -14.21
N HIS A 553 17.87 -16.37 -13.56
CA HIS A 553 17.36 -15.02 -13.84
C HIS A 553 18.48 -13.98 -14.06
N PRO A 554 19.47 -14.21 -14.95
CA PRO A 554 20.61 -13.30 -15.13
C PRO A 554 20.22 -11.90 -15.61
N ASN A 555 19.01 -11.72 -16.16
CA ASN A 555 18.48 -10.42 -16.59
C ASN A 555 17.65 -9.70 -15.51
N SER A 556 17.66 -10.16 -14.27
CA SER A 556 17.03 -9.47 -13.14
C SER A 556 18.00 -8.48 -12.49
N ALA A 557 17.51 -7.27 -12.22
CA ALA A 557 18.27 -6.28 -11.45
C ALA A 557 18.54 -6.78 -10.01
N VAL A 558 17.62 -7.59 -9.47
CA VAL A 558 17.81 -8.28 -8.19
C VAL A 558 18.98 -9.25 -8.29
N SER A 559 19.06 -10.06 -9.34
CA SER A 559 20.15 -11.03 -9.50
C SER A 559 21.53 -10.37 -9.54
N ALA A 560 21.68 -9.25 -10.25
CA ALA A 560 22.93 -8.50 -10.24
C ALA A 560 23.27 -7.94 -8.85
N ALA A 561 22.29 -7.33 -8.16
CA ALA A 561 22.50 -6.80 -6.82
C ALA A 561 22.84 -7.88 -5.78
N GLN A 562 22.30 -9.10 -5.94
CA GLN A 562 22.52 -10.20 -5.01
C GLN A 562 23.79 -11.00 -5.29
N LEU A 563 24.22 -11.10 -6.56
CA LEU A 563 25.42 -11.84 -6.95
C LEU A 563 26.68 -11.36 -6.23
N ARG A 564 26.77 -10.07 -5.87
CA ARG A 564 27.89 -9.51 -5.11
C ARG A 564 28.18 -10.26 -3.79
N PHE A 565 27.14 -10.81 -3.14
CA PHE A 565 27.28 -11.56 -1.90
C PHE A 565 27.84 -12.98 -2.10
N PHE A 566 27.92 -13.44 -3.34
CA PHE A 566 28.45 -14.75 -3.71
C PHE A 566 29.87 -14.68 -4.29
N VAL A 567 30.36 -13.49 -4.65
CA VAL A 567 31.63 -13.31 -5.37
C VAL A 567 32.82 -13.95 -4.65
N SER A 568 32.88 -13.87 -3.33
CA SER A 568 33.97 -14.46 -2.52
C SER A 568 33.95 -15.99 -2.41
N SER A 569 32.90 -16.63 -2.90
CA SER A 569 32.59 -18.04 -2.63
C SER A 569 32.28 -18.87 -3.86
N VAL A 570 32.26 -18.24 -5.04
CA VAL A 570 31.96 -18.85 -6.33
C VAL A 570 33.24 -18.83 -7.15
N ASP A 571 33.46 -19.89 -7.93
CA ASP A 571 34.59 -19.97 -8.85
C ASP A 571 34.51 -18.83 -9.90
N LEU A 572 35.67 -18.25 -10.23
CA LEU A 572 35.75 -17.12 -11.16
C LEU A 572 35.14 -17.44 -12.54
N ALA A 573 35.30 -18.65 -13.06
CA ALA A 573 34.75 -19.03 -14.36
C ALA A 573 33.22 -19.14 -14.30
N GLU A 574 32.67 -19.65 -13.20
CA GLU A 574 31.22 -19.67 -12.98
C GLU A 574 30.67 -18.24 -12.83
N LEU A 575 31.34 -17.39 -12.04
CA LEU A 575 30.97 -15.99 -11.86
C LEU A 575 30.97 -15.22 -13.20
N GLN A 576 32.03 -15.39 -14.01
CA GLN A 576 32.13 -14.80 -15.35
C GLN A 576 31.02 -15.31 -16.26
N SER A 577 30.72 -16.62 -16.25
CA SER A 577 29.64 -17.21 -17.06
C SER A 577 28.27 -16.64 -16.71
N ILE A 578 27.99 -16.41 -15.42
CA ILE A 578 26.75 -15.77 -14.98
C ILE A 578 26.71 -14.32 -15.46
N TYR A 579 27.80 -13.58 -15.30
CA TYR A 579 27.91 -12.18 -15.75
C TYR A 579 27.73 -12.03 -17.27
N ASP A 580 28.31 -12.92 -18.06
CA ASP A 580 28.23 -12.88 -19.53
C ASP A 580 26.80 -13.14 -20.05
N GLN A 581 25.99 -13.88 -19.29
CA GLN A 581 24.57 -14.11 -19.56
C GLN A 581 23.70 -12.89 -19.22
N MET A 582 24.21 -11.91 -18.48
CA MET A 582 23.48 -10.69 -18.18
C MET A 582 23.33 -9.80 -19.42
N GLY A 583 22.13 -9.27 -19.62
CA GLY A 583 21.79 -8.38 -20.72
C GLY A 583 22.52 -7.03 -20.62
N PRO A 584 22.59 -6.25 -21.71
CA PRO A 584 23.28 -4.96 -21.73
C PRO A 584 22.74 -3.97 -20.69
N GLU A 585 21.43 -3.97 -20.44
CA GLU A 585 20.80 -3.11 -19.45
C GLU A 585 21.33 -3.39 -18.03
N ILE A 586 21.39 -4.68 -17.65
CA ILE A 586 21.89 -5.11 -16.35
C ILE A 586 23.39 -4.84 -16.22
N ARG A 587 24.20 -5.16 -17.24
CA ARG A 587 25.65 -4.89 -17.22
C ARG A 587 25.99 -3.41 -17.13
N ASN A 588 25.16 -2.53 -17.70
CA ASN A 588 25.33 -1.08 -17.62
C ASN A 588 24.75 -0.45 -16.35
N SER A 589 24.03 -1.21 -15.53
CA SER A 589 23.56 -0.75 -14.21
C SER A 589 24.72 -0.59 -13.22
N VAL A 590 24.51 0.16 -12.14
CA VAL A 590 25.51 0.34 -11.06
C VAL A 590 26.01 -1.01 -10.54
N ASN A 591 25.11 -1.93 -10.19
CA ASN A 591 25.48 -3.26 -9.71
C ASN A 591 26.22 -4.09 -10.79
N GLY A 592 25.86 -3.93 -12.06
CA GLY A 592 26.53 -4.61 -13.17
C GLY A 592 27.97 -4.11 -13.38
N GLN A 593 28.21 -2.82 -13.21
CA GLN A 593 29.55 -2.24 -13.27
C GLN A 593 30.40 -2.67 -12.07
N GLU A 594 29.84 -2.62 -10.86
CA GLU A 594 30.51 -3.11 -9.64
C GLU A 594 30.91 -4.59 -9.76
N LEU A 595 30.03 -5.44 -10.31
CA LEU A 595 30.36 -6.84 -10.58
C LEU A 595 31.50 -6.99 -11.60
N ALA A 596 31.51 -6.18 -12.66
CA ALA A 596 32.55 -6.22 -13.68
C ALA A 596 33.94 -5.85 -13.10
N GLU A 597 33.97 -4.82 -12.25
CA GLU A 597 35.17 -4.41 -11.53
C GLU A 597 35.66 -5.53 -10.61
N GLU A 598 34.74 -6.13 -9.85
CA GLU A 598 35.08 -7.19 -8.91
C GLU A 598 35.60 -8.47 -9.62
N ILE A 599 34.95 -8.87 -10.72
CA ILE A 599 35.43 -9.95 -11.58
C ILE A 599 36.84 -9.65 -12.11
N THR A 600 37.09 -8.40 -12.50
CA THR A 600 38.42 -7.97 -12.98
C THR A 600 39.48 -8.09 -11.89
N LYS A 601 39.18 -7.67 -10.65
CA LYS A 601 40.07 -7.82 -9.49
C LYS A 601 40.31 -9.27 -9.12
N LEU A 602 39.27 -10.11 -9.15
CA LEU A 602 39.46 -11.54 -8.92
C LEU A 602 40.33 -12.18 -9.99
N LYS A 603 40.13 -11.79 -11.25
CA LYS A 603 40.94 -12.27 -12.38
C LYS A 603 42.42 -11.90 -12.22
N SER A 604 42.76 -10.71 -11.74
CA SER A 604 44.16 -10.32 -11.50
C SER A 604 44.85 -11.18 -10.44
N GLY A 605 44.10 -11.68 -9.45
CA GLY A 605 44.59 -12.60 -8.42
C GLY A 605 44.42 -14.10 -8.72
N SER A 606 44.07 -14.48 -9.95
CA SER A 606 43.75 -15.88 -10.31
C SER A 606 44.83 -16.53 -11.20
N PRO A 607 44.89 -17.88 -11.26
CA PRO A 607 45.86 -18.59 -12.11
C PRO A 607 45.86 -18.13 -13.57
N GLY A 608 47.04 -17.93 -14.13
CA GLY A 608 47.27 -17.40 -15.48
C GLY A 608 47.58 -15.89 -15.52
N SER A 609 47.27 -15.14 -14.47
CA SER A 609 47.56 -13.70 -14.39
C SER A 609 48.99 -13.43 -13.91
N THR A 610 49.58 -12.32 -14.36
CA THR A 610 50.84 -11.83 -13.80
C THR A 610 50.60 -11.27 -12.40
N ALA A 611 51.38 -11.71 -11.42
CA ALA A 611 51.27 -11.23 -10.05
C ALA A 611 51.64 -9.73 -9.98
N THR A 612 50.72 -8.92 -9.45
CA THR A 612 50.91 -7.48 -9.24
C THR A 612 52.07 -7.22 -8.29
N ASP A 613 53.10 -6.51 -8.75
CA ASP A 613 54.25 -6.21 -7.91
C ASP A 613 53.87 -5.26 -6.76
N PHE A 614 54.50 -5.43 -5.61
CA PHE A 614 54.35 -4.53 -4.47
C PHE A 614 55.68 -4.36 -3.74
N SER A 615 55.82 -3.24 -3.03
CA SER A 615 56.93 -2.97 -2.13
C SER A 615 56.44 -2.60 -0.73
N GLY A 616 57.25 -2.86 0.29
CA GLY A 616 56.95 -2.47 1.66
C GLY A 616 58.13 -2.71 2.58
N MET A 617 57.94 -2.42 3.87
CA MET A 617 58.89 -2.81 4.90
C MET A 617 58.49 -4.18 5.45
N ASP A 618 59.47 -5.08 5.55
CA ASP A 618 59.27 -6.36 6.23
C ASP A 618 59.18 -6.17 7.75
N ILE A 619 58.84 -7.25 8.46
CA ILE A 619 58.68 -7.26 9.91
C ILE A 619 59.90 -6.76 10.70
N ASN A 620 61.09 -6.80 10.09
CA ASN A 620 62.36 -6.33 10.65
C ASN A 620 62.74 -4.92 10.18
N GLY A 621 61.87 -4.25 9.43
CA GLY A 621 62.10 -2.92 8.87
C GLY A 621 62.99 -2.89 7.63
N LYS A 622 63.22 -4.05 6.97
CA LYS A 622 63.99 -4.10 5.71
C LYS A 622 63.07 -3.89 4.51
N PRO A 623 63.51 -3.18 3.46
CA PRO A 623 62.76 -3.12 2.21
C PRO A 623 62.51 -4.53 1.66
N LEU A 624 61.29 -4.78 1.22
CA LEU A 624 60.86 -5.99 0.53
C LEU A 624 60.11 -5.59 -0.73
N LYS A 625 60.47 -6.18 -1.87
CA LYS A 625 59.75 -6.02 -3.13
C LYS A 625 59.46 -7.39 -3.75
N LEU A 626 58.22 -7.64 -4.16
CA LEU A 626 57.81 -8.97 -4.64
C LEU A 626 58.62 -9.41 -5.88
N SER A 627 58.92 -8.49 -6.80
CA SER A 627 59.72 -8.79 -7.99
C SER A 627 61.16 -9.21 -7.70
N GLU A 628 61.71 -8.97 -6.51
CA GLU A 628 63.04 -9.47 -6.12
C GLU A 628 63.08 -11.00 -5.92
N TYR A 629 61.91 -11.64 -5.85
CA TYR A 629 61.76 -13.09 -5.70
C TYR A 629 61.54 -13.84 -7.02
N ARG A 630 61.66 -13.15 -8.18
CA ARG A 630 61.69 -13.82 -9.48
C ARG A 630 62.78 -14.90 -9.52
N GLY A 631 62.52 -15.98 -10.26
CA GLY A 631 63.36 -17.19 -10.24
C GLY A 631 63.00 -18.20 -9.14
N LYS A 632 62.08 -17.87 -8.23
CA LYS A 632 61.55 -18.77 -7.19
C LYS A 632 60.04 -18.98 -7.37
N TYR A 633 59.53 -20.09 -6.83
CA TYR A 633 58.11 -20.18 -6.52
C TYR A 633 57.83 -19.41 -5.23
N VAL A 634 56.84 -18.52 -5.24
CA VAL A 634 56.48 -17.68 -4.09
C VAL A 634 55.04 -17.94 -3.70
N LEU A 635 54.79 -18.28 -2.45
CA LEU A 635 53.45 -18.34 -1.88
C LEU A 635 53.19 -17.04 -1.10
N LEU A 636 52.26 -16.22 -1.60
CA LEU A 636 51.70 -15.14 -0.80
C LEU A 636 50.66 -15.74 0.14
N ASP A 637 50.83 -15.55 1.44
CA ASP A 637 49.89 -15.99 2.47
C ASP A 637 49.21 -14.77 3.07
N PHE A 638 47.97 -14.49 2.66
CA PHE A 638 47.17 -13.40 3.22
C PHE A 638 46.54 -13.89 4.52
N TRP A 639 46.93 -13.27 5.64
CA TRP A 639 46.60 -13.73 6.99
C TRP A 639 46.43 -12.58 7.97
N ALA A 640 46.13 -12.88 9.23
CA ALA A 640 46.12 -11.88 10.31
C ALA A 640 46.36 -12.52 11.68
N SER A 641 46.88 -11.74 12.64
CA SER A 641 47.12 -12.21 14.02
C SER A 641 45.84 -12.64 14.75
N TRP A 642 44.71 -12.05 14.38
CA TRP A 642 43.38 -12.32 14.94
C TRP A 642 42.61 -13.41 14.17
N CYS A 643 43.12 -13.87 13.02
CA CYS A 643 42.48 -14.89 12.21
C CYS A 643 42.81 -16.30 12.71
N VAL A 644 41.90 -16.90 13.50
CA VAL A 644 42.07 -18.25 14.06
C VAL A 644 42.31 -19.33 12.99
N PRO A 645 41.54 -19.40 11.88
CA PRO A 645 41.80 -20.40 10.83
C PRO A 645 43.18 -20.22 10.17
N CYS A 646 43.63 -18.98 9.95
CA CYS A 646 44.96 -18.70 9.42
C CYS A 646 46.05 -19.29 10.32
N ARG A 647 45.95 -19.04 11.62
CA ARG A 647 46.92 -19.54 12.60
C ARG A 647 46.92 -21.05 12.75
N LYS A 648 45.76 -21.70 12.62
CA LYS A 648 45.67 -23.18 12.57
C LYS A 648 46.38 -23.77 11.34
N GLY A 649 46.48 -23.03 10.23
CA GLY A 649 47.20 -23.44 9.02
C GLY A 649 48.72 -23.23 9.07
N ASN A 650 49.24 -22.42 10.00
CA ASN A 650 50.67 -22.11 10.09
C ASN A 650 51.58 -23.36 10.27
N PRO A 651 51.22 -24.36 11.10
CA PRO A 651 51.99 -25.61 11.19
C PRO A 651 52.12 -26.35 9.86
N HIS A 652 51.07 -26.35 9.02
CA HIS A 652 51.11 -26.97 7.69
C HIS A 652 52.08 -26.22 6.76
N LEU A 653 52.00 -24.89 6.75
CA LEU A 653 52.93 -24.05 5.98
C LEU A 653 54.39 -24.21 6.40
N LEU A 654 54.67 -24.39 7.71
CA LEU A 654 56.00 -24.72 8.21
C LEU A 654 56.54 -26.04 7.64
N GLN A 655 55.69 -27.07 7.54
CA GLN A 655 56.07 -28.35 6.93
C GLN A 655 56.38 -28.20 5.44
N LEU A 656 55.51 -27.52 4.69
CA LEU A 656 55.71 -27.24 3.26
C LEU A 656 56.98 -26.42 3.02
N TYR A 657 57.20 -25.37 3.82
CA TYR A 657 58.38 -24.54 3.71
C TYR A 657 59.67 -25.31 4.00
N GLY A 658 59.70 -26.12 5.06
CA GLY A 658 60.82 -26.99 5.37
C GLY A 658 61.16 -27.96 4.24
N LYS A 659 60.12 -28.51 3.58
CA LYS A 659 60.27 -29.47 2.46
C LYS A 659 60.78 -28.83 1.17
N TYR A 660 60.28 -27.64 0.81
CA TYR A 660 60.50 -27.07 -0.53
C TYR A 660 61.46 -25.86 -0.57
N LYS A 661 61.78 -25.21 0.55
CA LYS A 661 62.62 -23.98 0.57
C LYS A 661 63.94 -24.15 -0.18
N LYS A 662 64.65 -25.25 0.07
CA LYS A 662 65.95 -25.55 -0.58
C LYS A 662 65.85 -25.77 -2.09
N LYS A 663 64.63 -25.98 -2.62
CA LYS A 663 64.34 -26.17 -4.04
C LYS A 663 63.88 -24.88 -4.74
N GLY A 664 63.94 -23.73 -4.07
CA GLY A 664 63.51 -22.44 -4.65
C GLY A 664 62.07 -22.08 -4.34
N PHE A 665 61.54 -22.50 -3.18
CA PHE A 665 60.24 -22.08 -2.65
C PHE A 665 60.41 -20.98 -1.59
N GLU A 666 59.59 -19.94 -1.63
CA GLU A 666 59.53 -18.88 -0.64
C GLU A 666 58.09 -18.61 -0.18
N ILE A 667 57.91 -18.16 1.06
CA ILE A 667 56.62 -17.67 1.57
C ILE A 667 56.75 -16.19 1.94
N ILE A 668 55.74 -15.40 1.56
CA ILE A 668 55.59 -14.01 1.99
C ILE A 668 54.23 -13.87 2.66
N GLY A 669 54.21 -13.72 3.98
CA GLY A 669 53.00 -13.42 4.74
C GLY A 669 52.60 -11.96 4.55
N VAL A 670 51.36 -11.72 4.14
CA VAL A 670 50.76 -10.40 3.99
C VAL A 670 49.68 -10.25 5.07
N SER A 671 49.96 -9.47 6.11
CA SER A 671 49.15 -9.43 7.34
C SER A 671 48.15 -8.29 7.37
N ASP A 672 46.90 -8.58 7.72
CA ASP A 672 45.86 -7.60 8.07
C ASP A 672 45.97 -7.18 9.55
N ASP A 673 47.05 -6.48 9.87
CA ASP A 673 47.35 -5.99 11.22
C ASP A 673 47.89 -4.56 11.20
N ASP A 674 47.60 -3.77 10.16
CA ASP A 674 48.08 -2.39 10.03
C ASP A 674 47.70 -1.52 11.25
N SER A 675 46.54 -1.77 11.85
CA SER A 675 46.07 -1.09 13.06
C SER A 675 46.73 -1.60 14.35
N ASN A 676 47.35 -2.79 14.34
CA ASN A 676 48.03 -3.36 15.50
C ASN A 676 49.31 -4.15 15.14
N PRO A 677 50.39 -3.47 14.67
CA PRO A 677 51.64 -4.14 14.29
C PRO A 677 52.33 -4.90 15.44
N LYS A 678 51.99 -4.59 16.70
CA LYS A 678 52.49 -5.32 17.88
C LYS A 678 51.88 -6.72 17.98
N ALA A 679 50.58 -6.86 17.72
CA ALA A 679 49.90 -8.15 17.71
C ALA A 679 50.42 -9.05 16.59
N TRP A 680 50.65 -8.47 15.41
CA TRP A 680 51.31 -9.14 14.29
C TRP A 680 52.66 -9.73 14.66
N LYS A 681 53.59 -8.92 15.20
CA LYS A 681 54.91 -9.39 15.65
C LYS A 681 54.80 -10.52 16.67
N LYS A 682 53.93 -10.35 17.67
CA LYS A 682 53.68 -11.36 18.69
C LYS A 682 53.16 -12.67 18.10
N ALA A 683 52.23 -12.63 17.14
CA ALA A 683 51.69 -13.82 16.51
C ALA A 683 52.75 -14.54 15.65
N VAL A 684 53.58 -13.79 14.91
CA VAL A 684 54.70 -14.36 14.13
C VAL A 684 55.67 -15.14 15.02
N ASP A 685 56.02 -14.58 16.18
CA ASP A 685 56.88 -15.24 17.15
C ASP A 685 56.22 -16.47 17.78
N GLN A 686 54.96 -16.34 18.20
CA GLN A 686 54.19 -17.43 18.81
C GLN A 686 54.02 -18.63 17.89
N ASP A 687 53.70 -18.38 16.63
CA ASP A 687 53.46 -19.44 15.63
C ASP A 687 54.76 -19.93 14.99
N ARG A 688 55.91 -19.32 15.37
CA ARG A 688 57.25 -19.66 14.85
C ARG A 688 57.39 -19.50 13.34
N ILE A 689 56.61 -18.61 12.75
CA ILE A 689 56.57 -18.35 11.31
C ILE A 689 57.53 -17.23 10.87
N GLY A 690 58.36 -16.71 11.79
CA GLY A 690 59.43 -15.74 11.48
C GLY A 690 60.55 -16.29 10.58
N VAL A 691 60.48 -17.57 10.19
CA VAL A 691 61.42 -18.24 9.28
C VAL A 691 61.28 -17.82 7.81
N TRP A 692 60.15 -17.20 7.45
CA TRP A 692 59.89 -16.60 6.14
C TRP A 692 59.56 -15.11 6.25
N LYS A 693 59.25 -14.46 5.13
CA LYS A 693 59.10 -13.00 5.06
C LYS A 693 57.69 -12.56 5.40
N HIS A 694 57.56 -11.41 6.06
CA HIS A 694 56.27 -10.87 6.46
C HIS A 694 56.20 -9.38 6.17
N VAL A 695 55.09 -8.92 5.61
CA VAL A 695 54.74 -7.50 5.40
C VAL A 695 53.31 -7.24 5.88
N LEU A 696 53.00 -5.99 6.18
CA LEU A 696 51.61 -5.55 6.41
C LEU A 696 50.89 -5.37 5.06
N ARG A 697 49.56 -5.51 5.04
CA ARG A 697 48.78 -5.33 3.80
C ARG A 697 48.75 -3.90 3.31
N GLY A 698 48.92 -2.90 4.17
CA GLY A 698 48.97 -1.48 3.80
C GLY A 698 47.64 -0.75 3.90
N LEU A 699 46.64 -1.33 4.58
CA LEU A 699 45.34 -0.68 4.73
C LEU A 699 45.43 0.44 5.77
N LYS A 700 45.03 1.66 5.37
CA LYS A 700 44.99 2.81 6.26
C LYS A 700 43.55 3.18 6.59
N THR A 701 43.34 3.71 7.79
CA THR A 701 42.06 4.35 8.16
C THR A 701 42.22 5.85 8.03
N THR A 702 41.30 6.49 7.34
CA THR A 702 41.20 7.95 7.22
C THR A 702 40.75 8.58 8.53
N ALA A 703 40.92 9.90 8.67
CA ALA A 703 40.48 10.64 9.86
C ALA A 703 38.94 10.57 10.08
N GLN A 704 38.18 10.26 9.04
CA GLN A 704 36.72 10.14 9.04
C GLN A 704 36.24 8.71 9.37
N GLY A 705 37.16 7.75 9.51
CA GLY A 705 36.84 6.35 9.79
C GLY A 705 36.67 5.48 8.54
N ASP A 706 36.76 6.05 7.33
CA ASP A 706 36.78 5.29 6.07
C ASP A 706 38.14 4.62 5.84
N PHE A 707 38.18 3.61 4.99
CA PHE A 707 39.43 2.94 4.61
C PHE A 707 40.06 3.57 3.37
N ASP A 708 41.33 3.97 3.48
CA ASP A 708 42.18 4.30 2.35
C ASP A 708 42.87 3.01 1.85
N LYS A 709 42.42 2.58 0.67
CA LYS A 709 42.84 1.35 0.00
C LYS A 709 43.94 1.58 -1.04
N SER A 710 44.47 2.81 -1.17
CA SER A 710 45.46 3.14 -2.20
C SER A 710 46.75 2.32 -2.11
N GLU A 711 47.11 1.84 -0.91
CA GLU A 711 48.26 0.97 -0.64
C GLU A 711 47.86 -0.45 -0.21
N ASP A 712 46.57 -0.82 -0.28
CA ASP A 712 46.12 -2.16 0.11
C ASP A 712 46.53 -3.21 -0.93
N ARG A 713 47.55 -3.99 -0.57
CA ARG A 713 48.08 -5.09 -1.37
C ARG A 713 47.03 -6.16 -1.65
N SER A 714 46.01 -6.29 -0.78
CA SER A 714 44.96 -7.31 -0.88
C SER A 714 44.02 -7.04 -2.06
N GLU A 715 43.74 -5.77 -2.37
CA GLU A 715 42.85 -5.37 -3.48
C GLU A 715 43.42 -5.79 -4.84
N ALA A 716 44.74 -5.69 -5.01
CA ALA A 716 45.42 -6.06 -6.26
C ALA A 716 45.29 -7.55 -6.64
N TYR A 717 44.96 -8.40 -5.67
CA TYR A 717 44.76 -9.83 -5.82
C TYR A 717 43.30 -10.27 -5.58
N GLY A 718 42.37 -9.33 -5.40
CA GLY A 718 40.96 -9.65 -5.14
C GLY A 718 40.77 -10.54 -3.91
N ILE A 719 41.40 -10.18 -2.78
CA ILE A 719 41.33 -10.94 -1.54
C ILE A 719 40.15 -10.43 -0.69
N HIS A 720 39.13 -11.28 -0.51
CA HIS A 720 37.93 -10.94 0.27
C HIS A 720 37.83 -11.68 1.61
N THR A 721 38.60 -12.75 1.79
CA THR A 721 38.53 -13.61 2.96
C THR A 721 39.92 -14.08 3.37
N LEU A 722 40.15 -14.25 4.67
CA LEU A 722 41.38 -14.82 5.21
C LEU A 722 41.10 -16.21 5.82
N PRO A 723 42.01 -17.19 5.68
CA PRO A 723 43.24 -17.13 4.88
C PRO A 723 42.94 -17.25 3.38
N THR A 724 43.76 -16.59 2.56
CA THR A 724 43.86 -16.85 1.11
C THR A 724 45.32 -16.95 0.72
N LYS A 725 45.69 -17.93 -0.11
CA LYS A 725 47.06 -18.20 -0.52
C LYS A 725 47.19 -18.12 -2.04
N ILE A 726 48.18 -17.39 -2.54
CA ILE A 726 48.46 -17.23 -3.98
C ILE A 726 49.84 -17.80 -4.30
N LEU A 727 49.91 -18.83 -5.14
CA LEU A 727 51.16 -19.43 -5.59
C LEU A 727 51.59 -18.80 -6.91
N ILE A 728 52.80 -18.25 -6.94
CA ILE A 728 53.42 -17.55 -8.07
C ILE A 728 54.62 -18.36 -8.55
N ASP A 729 54.78 -18.50 -9.87
CA ASP A 729 55.88 -19.18 -10.51
C ASP A 729 57.16 -18.30 -10.64
N PRO A 730 58.30 -18.88 -11.06
CA PRO A 730 59.54 -18.12 -11.26
C PRO A 730 59.46 -16.94 -12.23
N ASN A 731 58.52 -16.94 -13.18
CA ASN A 731 58.32 -15.86 -14.15
C ASN A 731 57.40 -14.75 -13.60
N GLY A 732 56.80 -14.97 -12.42
CA GLY A 732 55.84 -14.05 -11.83
C GLY A 732 54.40 -14.29 -12.24
N VAL A 733 54.08 -15.46 -12.79
CA VAL A 733 52.72 -15.84 -13.16
C VAL A 733 52.07 -16.58 -12.00
N ILE A 734 50.84 -16.22 -11.67
CA ILE A 734 50.04 -16.93 -10.67
C ILE A 734 49.68 -18.31 -11.23
N VAL A 735 49.98 -19.37 -10.49
CA VAL A 735 49.74 -20.77 -10.88
C VAL A 735 48.84 -21.53 -9.92
N GLY A 736 48.41 -20.90 -8.82
CA GLY A 736 47.45 -21.44 -7.87
C GLY A 736 46.86 -20.38 -6.95
N ARG A 737 45.61 -20.58 -6.53
CA ARG A 737 44.88 -19.80 -5.53
C ARG A 737 44.16 -20.76 -4.60
N TYR A 738 44.29 -20.58 -3.29
CA TYR A 738 43.80 -21.51 -2.28
C TYR A 738 43.14 -20.79 -1.10
N GLY A 739 42.08 -21.39 -0.54
CA GLY A 739 41.14 -20.68 0.35
C GLY A 739 40.27 -19.69 -0.42
N GLY A 740 39.34 -19.00 0.25
CA GLY A 740 38.58 -17.85 -0.30
C GLY A 740 38.17 -17.93 -1.78
N GLY A 741 37.33 -18.92 -2.13
CA GLY A 741 36.87 -19.14 -3.51
C GLY A 741 37.86 -19.87 -4.43
N GLY A 742 38.99 -20.35 -3.92
CA GLY A 742 39.99 -21.17 -4.63
C GLY A 742 40.07 -22.61 -4.12
N GLY A 743 41.17 -23.30 -4.47
CA GLY A 743 41.41 -24.70 -4.08
C GLY A 743 41.63 -24.90 -2.57
N SER A 744 41.54 -26.16 -2.15
CA SER A 744 41.80 -26.61 -0.78
C SER A 744 43.30 -26.59 -0.42
N GLU A 745 43.64 -26.83 0.85
CA GLU A 745 45.04 -27.04 1.24
C GLU A 745 45.62 -28.32 0.60
N ASP A 746 44.80 -29.34 0.35
CA ASP A 746 45.21 -30.54 -0.38
C ASP A 746 45.57 -30.23 -1.85
N ASP A 747 44.85 -29.29 -2.47
CA ASP A 747 45.16 -28.82 -3.84
C ASP A 747 46.48 -28.05 -3.88
N LEU A 748 46.80 -27.29 -2.82
CA LEU A 748 48.11 -26.64 -2.67
C LEU A 748 49.22 -27.69 -2.59
N ASP A 749 49.03 -28.71 -1.75
CA ASP A 749 49.97 -29.81 -1.58
C ASP A 749 50.21 -30.57 -2.89
N ALA A 750 49.13 -30.91 -3.60
CA ALA A 750 49.18 -31.59 -4.89
C ALA A 750 49.91 -30.73 -5.93
N LYS A 751 49.63 -29.43 -5.97
CA LYS A 751 50.32 -28.50 -6.88
C LYS A 751 51.81 -28.41 -6.56
N LEU A 752 52.18 -28.26 -5.29
CA LEU A 752 53.59 -28.20 -4.85
C LEU A 752 54.35 -29.49 -5.17
N LYS A 753 53.73 -30.67 -4.96
CA LYS A 753 54.30 -31.96 -5.40
C LYS A 753 54.54 -31.96 -6.92
N THR A 754 53.58 -31.49 -7.70
CA THR A 754 53.67 -31.42 -9.16
C THR A 754 54.81 -30.49 -9.61
N VAL A 755 54.88 -29.25 -9.09
CA VAL A 755 55.89 -28.28 -9.54
C VAL A 755 57.31 -28.66 -9.13
N PHE A 756 57.48 -29.34 -7.98
CA PHE A 756 58.79 -29.79 -7.50
C PHE A 756 59.11 -31.26 -7.83
N LYS A 757 58.28 -31.92 -8.64
CA LYS A 757 58.40 -33.31 -9.13
C LYS A 757 58.63 -34.32 -8.00
N PHE A 758 57.68 -34.38 -7.06
CA PHE A 758 57.72 -35.26 -5.89
C PHE A 758 56.70 -36.39 -5.93
#